data_AF-A0A0C3C619-F1
#
_entry.id   AF-A0A0C3C619-F1
#
_cell.length_a   1.000
_cell.length_b   1.000
_cell.length_c   1.000
_cell.angle_alpha   90.00
_cell.angle_beta   90.00
_cell.angle_gamma   90.00
#
_symmetry.space_group_name_H-M   'P 1'
#
loop_
_entity.id
_entity.type
_entity.pdbx_description
1 polymer ?
#
loop_
_entity_poly.entity_id
_entity_poly.type
_entity_poly.pdbx_seq_one_letter_code
_entity_poly.pdbx_strand_id
1 'polypeptide(L)'
;MTKIYLMNSLIEKMQSPDQDFRFMGLNDLMTEIRQDPTSFSGDEVVEGKVLNMVLSLVEDKISEVKNQAVKCLGQLIKILKQTQMELVVDKLIDFSGGKDEELRDISGLALKTITAELPPDGKIAATACAKLTPKLLGQIQSPDTPPEALVETLSILSILISRFPNHISGTVYTPAPLQVLAPLLAHSRPVVRKRAIITISQFIPISQPALFSALLKSDVLPNLTASAHLEKQRTTVQLVAAVARNSPSQIAPVLSNIVPGILQAVEKSDDELREGSLQALEALVLRCPTEIDPYLPSIIEIGNKFIKYDPNYAGDDDEGEDEEMADPDEDEDEEELDEYSDDEDTSYKIRRSATKLLSAVIGTRPDRLTRTYKDISPILISRFGDREETVRLEIWATYVVLLNQTTLYGGLPDTKDDASPRGKRKRDTEETMDVEETPYSLLKAQVPVLSKTLLNQLKSPKTSPAVLQAGFGLLHALLTVLPGSLSTQAPLIISTSKSVLSQAPTTSTSTLHLTCLSFLALFFTTHSPLSFSANLPGFTPVLLKSLGERHPRIASETFRVFSALLNAMKPLEANDWTVALYDQALNRLSSYDTDAEVRGYAEDCMADIWISATEVALAKDRKEWEYICRTSAKSESGVRVITKVAKEVQVGDDWANMCVSWLMGLLTKSARMGKVEVFGALDVLLKSYISGIPPSLPSSLVPQIKAYISTSDISLLSQALSTLALLLELSPTVTFPQVERGLLNDIYGVAHSPLVAGVALDSLFRFFSALVQADNQISTHVVPNLVIASEKAPKAENSPSNVAKCIGHIVASQLSIAAVTIAEYAKHLKKNAKAKPSLVILSLLIIGELGRFIDMSNQSENFNMAIDHFSSEQEETRAAAAFAAGNIAIGNLHQFLPAIIKIIENDPKKRLLALHAAKEVVTHCSHGQLEGVADLLWGPLFENSQNAEESTRNVAAACLGKLATTHPSRYLPQLHARIKDPNPDSRATVVSAIRYTFVETSQTFDDVFSPLLVDFLSLMADDNIVVRRLSLSTLNSAARTKPHLVRGHLTALLPNLYKETVVNPSLIRTVQMGPWTHKVDDGLDTRKTAYETMYTLLDTCLSKLNLHEFLERVIPGLSDDSDEIKVISHMMLFRLSQVAPAAVAQRLDEATPQLEKTMKGATVTKDTVKQDLERAAELQRSALRAVAALSKISNRVSPKFDMFVEDLKKNPTWNNEFKDLVGQ
;
A
#
# COMPACT_ATOMS: atom_id res chain seq x y z
N MET A 1 11.35 -4.19 -59.50
CA MET A 1 12.62 -4.01 -60.24
C MET A 1 13.54 -3.05 -59.47
N THR A 2 13.72 -3.23 -58.15
CA THR A 2 13.87 -2.04 -57.28
C THR A 2 14.82 -2.16 -56.09
N LYS A 3 15.05 -3.35 -55.49
CA LYS A 3 15.87 -3.46 -54.25
C LYS A 3 17.39 -3.64 -54.49
N ILE A 4 17.79 -4.48 -55.45
CA ILE A 4 19.22 -4.74 -55.77
C ILE A 4 19.89 -3.51 -56.40
N TYR A 5 19.18 -2.78 -57.26
CA TYR A 5 19.69 -1.56 -57.89
C TYR A 5 19.94 -0.45 -56.85
N LEU A 6 19.04 -0.31 -55.87
CA LEU A 6 19.20 0.62 -54.76
C LEU A 6 20.46 0.28 -53.93
N MET A 7 20.65 -0.99 -53.55
CA MET A 7 21.83 -1.41 -52.78
C MET A 7 23.14 -1.21 -53.54
N ASN A 8 23.17 -1.49 -54.85
CA ASN A 8 24.36 -1.21 -55.68
C ASN A 8 24.63 0.30 -55.80
N SER A 9 23.58 1.13 -55.94
CA SER A 9 23.73 2.60 -55.93
C SER A 9 24.27 3.13 -54.60
N LEU A 10 23.85 2.55 -53.47
CA LEU A 10 24.41 2.89 -52.16
C LEU A 10 25.87 2.46 -52.03
N ILE A 11 26.27 1.30 -52.59
CA ILE A 11 27.68 0.88 -52.66
C ILE A 11 28.51 1.87 -53.48
N GLU A 12 28.01 2.31 -54.64
CA GLU A 12 28.70 3.32 -55.46
C GLU A 12 28.89 4.64 -54.71
N LYS A 13 27.86 5.12 -54.00
CA LYS A 13 27.98 6.29 -53.11
C LYS A 13 29.03 6.08 -52.01
N MET A 14 29.04 4.90 -51.39
CA MET A 14 29.99 4.51 -50.36
C MET A 14 31.44 4.39 -50.86
N GLN A 15 31.66 4.17 -52.17
CA GLN A 15 32.98 4.15 -52.79
C GLN A 15 33.45 5.52 -53.30
N SER A 16 32.63 6.57 -53.17
CA SER A 16 32.94 7.90 -53.68
C SER A 16 34.21 8.47 -53.03
N PRO A 17 35.08 9.18 -53.77
CA PRO A 17 36.21 9.90 -53.19
C PRO A 17 35.77 11.03 -52.25
N ASP A 18 34.53 11.51 -52.40
CA ASP A 18 33.93 12.56 -51.59
C ASP A 18 33.32 11.99 -50.30
N GLN A 19 33.73 12.57 -49.16
CA GLN A 19 33.30 12.15 -47.83
C GLN A 19 31.79 12.29 -47.59
N ASP A 20 31.16 13.32 -48.17
CA ASP A 20 29.74 13.60 -47.94
C ASP A 20 28.89 12.53 -48.61
N PHE A 21 29.32 12.06 -49.80
CA PHE A 21 28.68 10.94 -50.49
C PHE A 21 28.85 9.62 -49.74
N ARG A 22 30.00 9.36 -49.11
CA ARG A 22 30.21 8.17 -48.28
C ARG A 22 29.34 8.21 -47.01
N PHE A 23 29.30 9.36 -46.34
CA PHE A 23 28.45 9.58 -45.17
C PHE A 23 26.96 9.44 -45.51
N MET A 24 26.50 10.10 -46.58
CA MET A 24 25.13 9.99 -47.08
C MET A 24 24.80 8.54 -47.47
N GLY A 25 25.72 7.82 -48.12
CA GLY A 25 25.52 6.41 -48.48
C GLY A 25 25.26 5.53 -47.25
N LEU A 26 26.01 5.72 -46.16
CA LEU A 26 25.81 5.01 -44.89
C LEU A 26 24.51 5.41 -44.18
N ASN A 27 24.14 6.70 -44.23
CA ASN A 27 22.93 7.21 -43.60
C ASN A 27 21.65 6.80 -44.36
N ASP A 28 21.69 6.84 -45.69
CA ASP A 28 20.63 6.36 -46.57
C ASP A 28 20.41 4.85 -46.34
N LEU A 29 21.49 4.06 -46.31
CA LEU A 29 21.43 2.63 -45.99
C LEU A 29 20.76 2.37 -44.63
N MET A 30 21.14 3.13 -43.60
CA MET A 30 20.56 3.00 -42.27
C MET A 30 19.07 3.38 -42.24
N THR A 31 18.69 4.42 -42.99
CA THR A 31 17.29 4.89 -43.09
C THR A 31 16.43 3.85 -43.79
N GLU A 32 16.91 3.26 -44.87
CA GLU A 32 16.25 2.17 -45.60
C GLU A 32 16.04 0.94 -44.72
N ILE A 33 17.06 0.53 -43.97
CA ILE A 33 16.96 -0.62 -43.04
C ILE A 33 15.92 -0.36 -41.94
N ARG A 34 15.80 0.88 -41.45
CA ARG A 34 14.81 1.26 -40.44
C ARG A 34 13.38 1.28 -41.00
N GLN A 35 13.21 1.66 -42.26
CA GLN A 35 11.90 1.73 -42.91
C GLN A 35 11.39 0.34 -43.33
N ASP A 36 12.24 -0.49 -43.93
CA ASP A 36 11.90 -1.86 -44.35
C ASP A 36 13.08 -2.83 -44.09
N PRO A 37 13.10 -3.53 -42.94
CA PRO A 37 14.10 -4.56 -42.62
C PRO A 37 14.18 -5.69 -43.67
N THR A 38 13.09 -5.93 -44.41
CA THR A 38 13.05 -6.96 -45.46
C THR A 38 13.72 -6.50 -46.76
N SER A 39 14.02 -5.20 -46.91
CA SER A 39 14.77 -4.67 -48.07
C SER A 39 16.18 -5.25 -48.21
N PHE A 40 16.77 -5.65 -47.09
CA PHE A 40 18.10 -6.26 -47.04
C PHE A 40 18.05 -7.81 -47.02
N SER A 41 16.86 -8.39 -46.79
CA SER A 41 16.67 -9.84 -46.62
C SER A 41 16.29 -10.50 -47.95
N GLY A 42 17.26 -11.06 -48.68
CA GLY A 42 16.92 -11.82 -49.90
C GLY A 42 18.05 -12.42 -50.74
N ASP A 43 19.24 -11.83 -50.76
CA ASP A 43 20.36 -12.30 -51.60
C ASP A 43 21.70 -12.22 -50.84
N GLU A 44 22.30 -13.38 -50.55
CA GLU A 44 23.55 -13.51 -49.78
C GLU A 44 24.74 -12.83 -50.47
N VAL A 45 24.72 -12.73 -51.81
CA VAL A 45 25.79 -12.07 -52.57
C VAL A 45 25.75 -10.55 -52.39
N VAL A 46 24.55 -9.96 -52.37
CA VAL A 46 24.37 -8.51 -52.17
C VAL A 46 24.62 -8.15 -50.70
N GLU A 47 24.11 -8.96 -49.77
CA GLU A 47 24.36 -8.84 -48.33
C GLU A 47 25.87 -8.80 -48.03
N GLY A 48 26.63 -9.77 -48.57
CA GLY A 48 28.08 -9.82 -48.39
C GLY A 48 28.83 -8.64 -49.03
N LYS A 49 28.36 -8.10 -50.17
CA LYS A 49 28.97 -6.93 -50.81
C LYS A 49 28.76 -5.65 -50.00
N VAL A 50 27.54 -5.40 -49.55
CA VAL A 50 27.22 -4.22 -48.71
C VAL A 50 28.00 -4.31 -47.40
N LEU A 51 28.04 -5.48 -46.77
CA LEU A 51 28.71 -5.66 -45.49
C LEU A 51 30.23 -5.47 -45.58
N ASN A 52 30.87 -6.02 -46.62
CA ASN A 52 32.29 -5.78 -46.86
C ASN A 52 32.59 -4.30 -47.13
N MET A 53 31.69 -3.58 -47.81
CA MET A 53 31.83 -2.14 -48.03
C MET A 53 31.74 -1.37 -46.72
N VAL A 54 30.70 -1.61 -45.90
CA VAL A 54 30.55 -0.96 -44.60
C VAL A 54 31.74 -1.26 -43.69
N LEU A 55 32.26 -2.50 -43.68
CA LEU A 55 33.48 -2.87 -42.93
C LEU A 55 34.71 -2.14 -43.45
N SER A 56 34.85 -1.92 -44.77
CA SER A 56 35.97 -1.13 -45.31
C SER A 56 35.90 0.35 -44.94
N LEU A 57 34.69 0.90 -44.71
CA LEU A 57 34.49 2.27 -44.26
C LEU A 57 34.75 2.45 -42.75
N VAL A 58 34.92 1.37 -41.99
CA VAL A 58 35.47 1.45 -40.62
C VAL A 58 36.95 1.86 -40.66
N GLU A 59 37.65 1.55 -41.76
CA GLU A 59 39.04 1.94 -42.05
C GLU A 59 39.13 3.26 -42.84
N ASP A 60 38.05 4.02 -42.99
CA ASP A 60 38.06 5.29 -43.74
C ASP A 60 39.06 6.29 -43.15
N LYS A 61 39.51 7.30 -43.91
CA LYS A 61 40.39 8.35 -43.38
C LYS A 61 39.65 9.38 -42.54
N ILE A 62 38.32 9.49 -42.69
CA ILE A 62 37.50 10.53 -42.06
C ILE A 62 36.73 9.96 -40.86
N SER A 63 36.94 10.54 -39.69
CA SER A 63 36.33 10.08 -38.42
C SER A 63 34.79 10.12 -38.42
N GLU A 64 34.16 11.06 -39.12
CA GLU A 64 32.69 11.11 -39.24
C GLU A 64 32.13 9.91 -40.01
N VAL A 65 32.81 9.52 -41.09
CA VAL A 65 32.45 8.34 -41.90
C VAL A 65 32.67 7.06 -41.09
N LYS A 66 33.81 6.95 -40.37
CA LYS A 66 34.08 5.85 -39.43
C LYS A 66 32.96 5.67 -38.40
N ASN A 67 32.58 6.76 -37.71
CA ASN A 67 31.52 6.76 -36.70
C ASN A 67 30.14 6.38 -37.27
N GLN A 68 29.83 6.85 -38.48
CA GLN A 68 28.59 6.51 -39.16
C GLN A 68 28.58 5.04 -39.62
N ALA A 69 29.72 4.48 -40.03
CA ALA A 69 29.85 3.07 -40.37
C ALA A 69 29.58 2.18 -39.15
N VAL A 70 30.09 2.54 -37.98
CA VAL A 70 29.80 1.85 -36.71
C VAL A 70 28.31 1.87 -36.37
N LYS A 71 27.65 3.03 -36.48
CA LYS A 71 26.19 3.14 -36.29
C LYS A 71 25.41 2.26 -37.26
N CYS A 72 25.85 2.21 -38.52
CA CYS A 72 25.26 1.38 -39.56
C CYS A 72 25.41 -0.12 -39.23
N LEU A 73 26.60 -0.57 -38.80
CA LEU A 73 26.84 -1.95 -38.34
C LEU A 73 25.93 -2.35 -37.17
N GLY A 74 25.69 -1.44 -36.23
CA GLY A 74 24.76 -1.66 -35.11
C GLY A 74 23.30 -1.89 -35.54
N GLN A 75 22.86 -1.34 -36.68
CA GLN A 75 21.54 -1.64 -37.25
C GLN A 75 21.55 -2.92 -38.09
N LEU A 76 22.61 -3.12 -38.89
CA LEU A 76 22.77 -4.31 -39.73
C LEU A 76 22.81 -5.61 -38.92
N ILE A 77 23.47 -5.63 -37.77
CA ILE A 77 23.61 -6.83 -36.94
C ILE A 77 22.25 -7.44 -36.51
N LYS A 78 21.19 -6.64 -36.47
CA LYS A 78 19.84 -7.07 -36.09
C LYS A 78 19.16 -7.92 -37.17
N ILE A 79 19.64 -7.82 -38.41
CA ILE A 79 18.99 -8.39 -39.61
C ILE A 79 19.90 -9.34 -40.40
N LEU A 80 21.22 -9.36 -40.12
CA LEU A 80 22.20 -10.21 -40.81
C LEU A 80 21.98 -11.70 -40.54
N LYS A 81 22.33 -12.52 -41.54
CA LYS A 81 22.42 -13.98 -41.37
C LYS A 81 23.60 -14.36 -40.47
N GLN A 82 23.51 -15.55 -39.86
CA GLN A 82 24.52 -16.05 -38.93
C GLN A 82 25.96 -16.07 -39.51
N THR A 83 26.13 -16.51 -40.75
CA THR A 83 27.45 -16.60 -41.41
C THR A 83 28.10 -15.22 -41.61
N GLN A 84 27.33 -14.23 -42.04
CA GLN A 84 27.80 -12.86 -42.26
C GLN A 84 28.06 -12.13 -40.93
N MET A 85 27.27 -12.44 -39.91
CA MET A 85 27.50 -11.95 -38.56
C MET A 85 28.82 -12.46 -37.97
N GLU A 86 29.11 -13.74 -38.14
CA GLU A 86 30.40 -14.32 -37.74
C GLU A 86 31.57 -13.62 -38.44
N LEU A 87 31.44 -13.31 -39.74
CA LEU A 87 32.45 -12.55 -40.49
C LEU A 87 32.71 -11.16 -39.91
N VAL A 88 31.65 -10.41 -39.57
CA VAL A 88 31.76 -9.06 -38.98
C VAL A 88 32.45 -9.13 -37.63
N VAL A 89 32.02 -10.06 -36.78
CA VAL A 89 32.60 -10.26 -35.45
C VAL A 89 34.08 -10.65 -35.56
N ASP A 90 34.44 -11.58 -36.45
CA ASP A 90 35.83 -11.99 -36.64
C ASP A 90 36.70 -10.83 -37.15
N LYS A 91 36.25 -10.07 -38.19
CA LYS A 91 37.01 -8.91 -38.68
C LYS A 91 37.20 -7.81 -37.64
N LEU A 92 36.16 -7.48 -36.88
CA LEU A 92 36.26 -6.43 -35.86
C LEU A 92 37.16 -6.85 -34.69
N ILE A 93 37.19 -8.15 -34.35
CA ILE A 93 38.15 -8.66 -33.37
C ILE A 93 39.57 -8.54 -33.92
N ASP A 94 39.80 -8.92 -35.18
CA ASP A 94 41.12 -8.80 -35.81
C ASP A 94 41.59 -7.34 -35.85
N PHE A 95 40.70 -6.40 -36.20
CA PHE A 95 40.99 -4.97 -36.15
C PHE A 95 41.28 -4.46 -34.73
N SER A 96 40.53 -4.94 -33.73
CA SER A 96 40.79 -4.60 -32.32
C SER A 96 42.11 -5.17 -31.78
N GLY A 97 42.62 -6.25 -32.39
CA GLY A 97 43.94 -6.83 -32.08
C GLY A 97 45.09 -6.25 -32.91
N GLY A 98 44.80 -5.30 -33.81
CA GLY A 98 45.77 -4.69 -34.71
C GLY A 98 46.74 -3.73 -34.02
N LYS A 99 47.77 -3.32 -34.77
CA LYS A 99 48.77 -2.33 -34.31
C LYS A 99 48.35 -0.88 -34.56
N ASP A 100 47.34 -0.66 -35.40
CA ASP A 100 46.80 0.67 -35.69
C ASP A 100 45.88 1.12 -34.55
N GLU A 101 46.27 2.21 -33.89
CA GLU A 101 45.58 2.75 -32.72
C GLU A 101 44.19 3.29 -33.04
N GLU A 102 44.05 4.06 -34.13
CA GLU A 102 42.74 4.61 -34.51
C GLU A 102 41.78 3.50 -34.95
N LEU A 103 42.28 2.51 -35.69
CA LEU A 103 41.48 1.38 -36.15
C LEU A 103 41.06 0.47 -34.99
N ARG A 104 41.92 0.31 -33.98
CA ARG A 104 41.61 -0.45 -32.78
C ARG A 104 40.49 0.21 -31.98
N ASP A 105 40.55 1.52 -31.77
CA ASP A 105 39.58 2.26 -30.95
C ASP A 105 38.18 2.27 -31.60
N ILE A 106 38.12 2.53 -32.91
CA ILE A 106 36.84 2.47 -33.64
C ILE A 106 36.27 1.05 -33.68
N SER A 107 37.12 0.03 -33.78
CA SER A 107 36.69 -1.38 -33.78
C SER A 107 36.21 -1.84 -32.40
N GLY A 108 36.83 -1.35 -31.33
CA GLY A 108 36.34 -1.52 -29.96
C GLY A 108 34.94 -0.93 -29.78
N LEU A 109 34.72 0.30 -30.24
CA LEU A 109 33.41 0.95 -30.23
C LEU A 109 32.38 0.18 -31.08
N ALA A 110 32.80 -0.35 -32.23
CA ALA A 110 31.96 -1.18 -33.09
C ALA A 110 31.54 -2.48 -32.40
N LEU A 111 32.48 -3.20 -31.79
CA LEU A 111 32.21 -4.42 -31.03
C LEU A 111 31.27 -4.16 -29.85
N LYS A 112 31.47 -3.05 -29.13
CA LYS A 112 30.58 -2.64 -28.03
C LYS A 112 29.16 -2.34 -28.52
N THR A 113 29.03 -1.61 -29.62
CA THR A 113 27.72 -1.28 -30.22
C THR A 113 27.02 -2.55 -30.70
N ILE A 114 27.74 -3.43 -31.37
CA ILE A 114 27.21 -4.70 -31.89
C ILE A 114 26.76 -5.61 -30.74
N THR A 115 27.60 -5.80 -29.72
CA THR A 115 27.27 -6.65 -28.57
C THR A 115 26.08 -6.13 -27.77
N ALA A 116 25.90 -4.80 -27.69
CA ALA A 116 24.72 -4.16 -27.10
C ALA A 116 23.44 -4.35 -27.93
N GLU A 117 23.54 -4.61 -29.22
CA GLU A 117 22.41 -4.70 -30.16
C GLU A 117 22.07 -6.13 -30.62
N LEU A 118 22.90 -7.13 -30.28
CA LEU A 118 22.65 -8.55 -30.57
C LEU A 118 21.28 -9.04 -30.06
N PRO A 119 20.49 -9.82 -30.79
CA PRO A 119 19.22 -10.35 -30.28
C PRO A 119 19.41 -11.33 -29.10
N PRO A 120 18.61 -11.24 -28.00
CA PRO A 120 18.71 -12.14 -26.85
C PRO A 120 18.32 -13.60 -27.15
N ASP A 121 17.30 -13.82 -27.98
CA ASP A 121 16.68 -15.15 -28.21
C ASP A 121 17.20 -15.90 -29.46
N GLY A 122 18.52 -15.90 -29.70
CA GLY A 122 19.10 -16.50 -30.91
C GLY A 122 20.21 -17.53 -30.64
N LYS A 123 20.27 -18.60 -31.44
CA LYS A 123 21.47 -19.48 -31.55
C LYS A 123 22.75 -18.67 -31.84
N ILE A 124 22.58 -17.49 -32.42
CA ILE A 124 23.61 -16.54 -32.80
C ILE A 124 24.29 -15.91 -31.58
N ALA A 125 23.53 -15.54 -30.54
CA ALA A 125 24.11 -14.96 -29.31
C ALA A 125 25.02 -15.98 -28.59
N ALA A 126 24.63 -17.26 -28.59
CA ALA A 126 25.46 -18.34 -28.07
C ALA A 126 26.78 -18.48 -28.84
N THR A 127 26.74 -18.51 -30.18
CA THR A 127 27.93 -18.59 -31.03
C THR A 127 28.83 -17.35 -30.87
N ALA A 128 28.25 -16.16 -30.82
CA ALA A 128 28.97 -14.91 -30.62
C ALA A 128 29.68 -14.91 -29.25
N CYS A 129 28.99 -15.28 -28.16
CA CYS A 129 29.59 -15.39 -26.82
C CYS A 129 30.71 -16.43 -26.78
N ALA A 130 30.54 -17.58 -27.46
CA ALA A 130 31.53 -18.65 -27.51
C ALA A 130 32.82 -18.25 -28.24
N LYS A 131 32.73 -17.38 -29.26
CA LYS A 131 33.91 -16.88 -30.01
C LYS A 131 34.53 -15.61 -29.39
N LEU A 132 33.70 -14.64 -28.98
CA LEU A 132 34.16 -13.34 -28.47
C LEU A 132 34.86 -13.49 -27.12
N THR A 133 34.25 -14.22 -26.18
CA THR A 133 34.73 -14.29 -24.80
C THR A 133 36.18 -14.79 -24.71
N PRO A 134 36.57 -15.92 -25.35
CA PRO A 134 37.96 -16.37 -25.33
C PRO A 134 38.94 -15.39 -25.96
N LYS A 135 38.58 -14.74 -27.07
CA LYS A 135 39.46 -13.77 -27.75
C LYS A 135 39.65 -12.50 -26.92
N LEU A 136 38.59 -11.97 -26.31
CA LEU A 136 38.65 -10.81 -25.39
C LEU A 136 39.48 -11.13 -24.14
N LEU A 137 39.35 -12.35 -23.58
CA LEU A 137 40.21 -12.80 -22.49
C LEU A 137 41.68 -12.92 -22.94
N GLY A 138 41.93 -13.41 -24.16
CA GLY A 138 43.27 -13.45 -24.75
C GLY A 138 43.91 -12.07 -24.89
N GLN A 139 43.13 -11.06 -25.30
CA GLN A 139 43.59 -9.66 -25.34
C GLN A 139 43.94 -9.14 -23.94
N ILE A 140 43.17 -9.50 -22.92
CA ILE A 140 43.47 -9.09 -21.54
C ILE A 140 44.77 -9.73 -21.02
N GLN A 141 45.07 -10.97 -21.43
CA GLN A 141 46.31 -11.65 -21.04
C GLN A 141 47.56 -11.11 -21.74
N SER A 142 47.38 -10.44 -22.89
CA SER A 142 48.51 -9.93 -23.67
C SER A 142 49.13 -8.70 -22.99
N PRO A 143 50.43 -8.74 -22.64
CA PRO A 143 51.10 -7.60 -22.00
C PRO A 143 51.26 -6.39 -22.95
N ASP A 144 51.15 -6.61 -24.26
CA ASP A 144 51.28 -5.56 -25.29
C ASP A 144 49.98 -4.77 -25.52
N THR A 145 48.88 -5.13 -24.84
CA THR A 145 47.59 -4.48 -25.02
C THR A 145 47.54 -3.16 -24.23
N PRO A 146 47.28 -2.02 -24.88
CA PRO A 146 47.31 -0.74 -24.19
C PRO A 146 46.12 -0.56 -23.24
N PRO A 147 46.24 0.32 -22.25
CA PRO A 147 45.22 0.50 -21.22
C PRO A 147 43.84 0.93 -21.75
N GLU A 148 43.80 1.74 -22.81
CA GLU A 148 42.57 2.19 -23.49
C GLU A 148 41.82 0.98 -24.08
N ALA A 149 42.55 0.10 -24.77
CA ALA A 149 42.01 -1.13 -25.32
C ALA A 149 41.52 -2.08 -24.21
N LEU A 150 42.26 -2.21 -23.10
CA LEU A 150 41.82 -3.01 -21.94
C LEU A 150 40.49 -2.52 -21.37
N VAL A 151 40.30 -1.19 -21.23
CA VAL A 151 39.05 -0.61 -20.72
C VAL A 151 37.88 -0.93 -21.65
N GLU A 152 38.07 -0.86 -22.96
CA GLU A 152 37.02 -1.18 -23.92
C GLU A 152 36.72 -2.69 -23.97
N THR A 153 37.74 -3.55 -23.95
CA THR A 153 37.59 -5.01 -23.84
C THR A 153 36.82 -5.42 -22.58
N LEU A 154 37.14 -4.83 -21.43
CA LEU A 154 36.41 -5.06 -20.18
C LEU A 154 34.95 -4.57 -20.24
N SER A 155 34.70 -3.47 -20.96
CA SER A 155 33.36 -2.93 -21.19
C SER A 155 32.52 -3.88 -22.04
N ILE A 156 33.11 -4.43 -23.11
CA ILE A 156 32.45 -5.42 -23.99
C ILE A 156 32.14 -6.69 -23.19
N LEU A 157 33.10 -7.19 -22.39
CA LEU A 157 32.86 -8.33 -21.50
C LEU A 157 31.73 -8.07 -20.50
N SER A 158 31.68 -6.87 -19.90
CA SER A 158 30.60 -6.48 -18.98
C SER A 158 29.22 -6.51 -19.64
N ILE A 159 29.11 -6.07 -20.91
CA ILE A 159 27.87 -6.16 -21.71
C ILE A 159 27.51 -7.62 -21.98
N LEU A 160 28.48 -8.45 -22.36
CA LEU A 160 28.24 -9.87 -22.61
C LEU A 160 27.76 -10.61 -21.35
N ILE A 161 28.37 -10.34 -20.19
CA ILE A 161 28.02 -10.97 -18.90
C ILE A 161 26.61 -10.59 -18.45
N SER A 162 26.31 -9.29 -18.49
CA SER A 162 25.01 -8.77 -18.04
C SER A 162 23.87 -9.22 -18.94
N ARG A 163 24.09 -9.28 -20.26
CA ARG A 163 23.06 -9.55 -21.26
C ARG A 163 22.89 -11.03 -21.59
N PHE A 164 23.96 -11.82 -21.51
CA PHE A 164 23.99 -13.25 -21.90
C PHE A 164 24.57 -14.17 -20.80
N PRO A 165 24.14 -14.07 -19.53
CA PRO A 165 24.77 -14.81 -18.41
C PRO A 165 24.72 -16.34 -18.61
N ASN A 166 23.62 -16.87 -19.15
CA ASN A 166 23.44 -18.31 -19.35
C ASN A 166 24.43 -18.89 -20.37
N HIS A 167 24.69 -18.18 -21.47
CA HIS A 167 25.60 -18.64 -22.52
C HIS A 167 27.06 -18.67 -22.07
N ILE A 168 27.44 -17.70 -21.23
CA ILE A 168 28.79 -17.63 -20.66
C ILE A 168 28.97 -18.67 -19.57
N SER A 169 27.97 -18.86 -18.69
CA SER A 169 28.04 -19.87 -17.62
C SER A 169 28.12 -21.32 -18.14
N GLY A 170 27.50 -21.60 -19.30
CA GLY A 170 27.48 -22.94 -19.90
C GLY A 170 28.78 -23.36 -20.60
N THR A 171 29.73 -22.43 -20.76
CA THR A 171 30.99 -22.69 -21.46
C THR A 171 32.16 -22.71 -20.47
N VAL A 172 32.97 -23.76 -20.49
CA VAL A 172 34.19 -23.84 -19.66
C VAL A 172 35.35 -23.17 -20.41
N TYR A 173 35.81 -22.04 -19.90
CA TYR A 173 36.96 -21.31 -20.46
C TYR A 173 38.27 -21.78 -19.84
N THR A 174 39.30 -21.94 -20.67
CA THR A 174 40.67 -22.27 -20.24
C THR A 174 41.63 -21.24 -20.82
N PRO A 175 42.32 -20.43 -19.99
CA PRO A 175 42.23 -20.33 -18.53
C PRO A 175 40.91 -19.72 -18.04
N ALA A 176 40.60 -19.93 -16.74
CA ALA A 176 39.34 -19.47 -16.18
C ALA A 176 39.26 -17.93 -16.13
N PRO A 177 38.10 -17.29 -16.42
CA PRO A 177 38.06 -15.83 -16.61
C PRO A 177 38.44 -15.04 -15.35
N LEU A 178 38.09 -15.51 -14.16
CA LEU A 178 38.52 -14.88 -12.91
C LEU A 178 40.05 -14.90 -12.72
N GLN A 179 40.75 -15.93 -13.21
CA GLN A 179 42.21 -15.99 -13.16
C GLN A 179 42.86 -15.02 -14.15
N VAL A 180 42.19 -14.74 -15.27
CA VAL A 180 42.64 -13.77 -16.28
C VAL A 180 42.41 -12.34 -15.81
N LEU A 181 41.29 -12.07 -15.14
CA LEU A 181 40.89 -10.74 -14.72
C LEU A 181 41.57 -10.29 -13.43
N ALA A 182 41.85 -11.20 -12.49
CA ALA A 182 42.44 -10.87 -11.18
C ALA A 182 43.74 -10.06 -11.26
N PRO A 183 44.71 -10.37 -12.15
CA PRO A 183 45.94 -9.57 -12.29
C PRO A 183 45.71 -8.09 -12.61
N LEU A 184 44.60 -7.74 -13.29
CA LEU A 184 44.27 -6.35 -13.62
C LEU A 184 43.92 -5.50 -12.38
N LEU A 185 43.61 -6.13 -11.24
CA LEU A 185 43.42 -5.43 -9.97
C LEU A 185 44.71 -4.75 -9.49
N ALA A 186 45.89 -5.18 -9.96
CA ALA A 186 47.17 -4.58 -9.64
C ALA A 186 47.71 -3.66 -10.76
N HIS A 187 46.90 -3.34 -11.77
CA HIS A 187 47.32 -2.51 -12.91
C HIS A 187 47.67 -1.07 -12.48
N SER A 188 48.68 -0.44 -13.11
CA SER A 188 49.15 0.91 -12.75
C SER A 188 48.07 1.99 -12.90
N ARG A 189 47.29 1.94 -13.99
CA ARG A 189 46.19 2.90 -14.25
C ARG A 189 44.92 2.61 -13.43
N PRO A 190 44.41 3.56 -12.62
CA PRO A 190 43.20 3.38 -11.81
C PRO A 190 41.92 3.07 -12.61
N VAL A 191 41.79 3.64 -13.81
CA VAL A 191 40.61 3.42 -14.68
C VAL A 191 40.48 1.95 -15.07
N VAL A 192 41.60 1.28 -15.37
CA VAL A 192 41.63 -0.17 -15.67
C VAL A 192 41.22 -0.98 -14.45
N ARG A 193 41.75 -0.66 -13.25
CA ARG A 193 41.37 -1.33 -11.99
C ARG A 193 39.88 -1.21 -11.71
N LYS A 194 39.31 0.01 -11.80
CA LYS A 194 37.87 0.25 -11.60
C LYS A 194 37.01 -0.54 -12.57
N ARG A 195 37.41 -0.62 -13.84
CA ARG A 195 36.67 -1.39 -14.86
C ARG A 195 36.79 -2.90 -14.61
N ALA A 196 37.96 -3.38 -14.22
CA ALA A 196 38.19 -4.79 -13.86
C ALA A 196 37.34 -5.20 -12.65
N ILE A 197 37.23 -4.35 -11.62
CA ILE A 197 36.36 -4.57 -10.46
C ILE A 197 34.91 -4.84 -10.89
N ILE A 198 34.36 -3.97 -11.75
CA ILE A 198 32.99 -4.12 -12.26
C ILE A 198 32.83 -5.45 -12.98
N THR A 199 33.71 -5.76 -13.95
CA THR A 199 33.64 -6.98 -14.75
C THR A 199 33.79 -8.25 -13.89
N ILE A 200 34.73 -8.26 -12.92
CA ILE A 200 34.90 -9.37 -11.96
C ILE A 200 33.64 -9.57 -11.13
N SER A 201 33.09 -8.49 -10.57
CA SER A 201 31.90 -8.56 -9.70
C SER A 201 30.66 -9.11 -10.43
N GLN A 202 30.52 -8.83 -11.73
CA GLN A 202 29.45 -9.35 -12.58
C GLN A 202 29.69 -10.81 -13.00
N PHE A 203 30.95 -11.26 -13.04
CA PHE A 203 31.30 -12.63 -13.43
C PHE A 203 31.16 -13.63 -12.28
N ILE A 204 31.41 -13.20 -11.03
CA ILE A 204 31.29 -14.04 -9.83
C ILE A 204 29.96 -14.83 -9.75
N PRO A 205 28.76 -14.23 -9.94
CA PRO A 205 27.50 -14.96 -9.79
C PRO A 205 27.29 -16.06 -10.83
N ILE A 206 27.97 -15.99 -11.98
CA ILE A 206 27.93 -17.02 -13.03
C ILE A 206 29.13 -17.99 -13.00
N SER A 207 30.04 -17.81 -12.05
CA SER A 207 31.27 -18.60 -11.92
C SER A 207 31.13 -19.72 -10.89
N GLN A 208 32.01 -20.73 -10.97
CA GLN A 208 32.07 -21.78 -9.95
C GLN A 208 32.54 -21.20 -8.60
N PRO A 209 31.91 -21.54 -7.45
CA PRO A 209 32.28 -21.00 -6.13
C PRO A 209 33.74 -21.21 -5.74
N ALA A 210 34.39 -22.26 -6.27
CA ALA A 210 35.81 -22.54 -6.05
C ALA A 210 36.73 -21.45 -6.63
N LEU A 211 36.36 -20.84 -7.75
CA LEU A 211 37.14 -19.76 -8.38
C LEU A 211 37.07 -18.47 -7.56
N PHE A 212 35.90 -18.14 -7.02
CA PHE A 212 35.76 -17.03 -6.09
C PHE A 212 36.54 -17.29 -4.79
N SER A 213 36.50 -18.51 -4.28
CA SER A 213 37.30 -18.92 -3.11
C SER A 213 38.81 -18.78 -3.36
N ALA A 214 39.28 -19.04 -4.58
CA ALA A 214 40.67 -18.82 -4.97
C ALA A 214 41.01 -17.33 -5.00
N LEU A 215 40.19 -16.49 -5.67
CA LEU A 215 40.34 -15.03 -5.71
C LEU A 215 40.37 -14.41 -4.30
N LEU A 216 39.51 -14.90 -3.40
CA LEU A 216 39.49 -14.45 -2.01
C LEU A 216 40.84 -14.69 -1.31
N LYS A 217 41.42 -15.87 -1.51
CA LYS A 217 42.70 -16.26 -0.90
C LYS A 217 43.90 -15.54 -1.52
N SER A 218 43.91 -15.30 -2.82
CA SER A 218 45.05 -14.71 -3.53
C SER A 218 45.06 -13.18 -3.49
N ASP A 219 43.90 -12.53 -3.72
CA ASP A 219 43.84 -11.10 -4.07
C ASP A 219 42.99 -10.25 -3.10
N VAL A 220 42.14 -10.87 -2.27
CA VAL A 220 41.28 -10.15 -1.32
C VAL A 220 41.87 -10.17 0.09
N LEU A 221 41.93 -11.34 0.74
CA LEU A 221 42.34 -11.45 2.14
C LEU A 221 43.75 -10.91 2.42
N PRO A 222 44.79 -11.20 1.61
CA PRO A 222 46.13 -10.66 1.86
C PRO A 222 46.17 -9.14 1.77
N ASN A 223 45.38 -8.56 0.86
CA ASN A 223 45.33 -7.13 0.61
C ASN A 223 44.41 -6.37 1.58
N LEU A 224 43.68 -7.05 2.47
CA LEU A 224 42.93 -6.44 3.58
C LEU A 224 43.73 -6.42 4.89
N THR A 225 44.91 -7.03 4.93
CA THR A 225 45.78 -7.00 6.12
C THR A 225 46.36 -5.60 6.34
N ALA A 226 46.64 -5.21 7.59
CA ALA A 226 47.18 -3.91 7.93
C ALA A 226 48.51 -3.58 7.20
N SER A 227 49.34 -4.60 6.91
CA SER A 227 50.63 -4.46 6.22
C SER A 227 50.54 -4.32 4.70
N ALA A 228 49.36 -4.47 4.09
CA ALA A 228 49.24 -4.40 2.63
C ALA A 228 49.43 -2.96 2.09
N HIS A 229 49.89 -2.86 0.84
CA HIS A 229 50.11 -1.61 0.13
C HIS A 229 48.80 -0.83 -0.05
N LEU A 230 48.85 0.49 0.13
CA LEU A 230 47.67 1.37 0.16
C LEU A 230 46.82 1.26 -1.12
N GLU A 231 47.43 1.33 -2.30
CA GLU A 231 46.69 1.22 -3.57
C GLU A 231 45.99 -0.13 -3.76
N LYS A 232 46.60 -1.21 -3.25
CA LYS A 232 46.01 -2.55 -3.30
C LYS A 232 44.83 -2.64 -2.35
N GLN A 233 44.96 -2.10 -1.13
CA GLN A 233 43.86 -1.97 -0.17
C GLN A 233 42.67 -1.20 -0.77
N ARG A 234 42.90 -0.01 -1.36
CA ARG A 234 41.84 0.78 -2.01
C ARG A 234 41.08 -0.05 -3.05
N THR A 235 41.82 -0.73 -3.91
CA THR A 235 41.24 -1.55 -4.99
C THR A 235 40.46 -2.75 -4.42
N THR A 236 41.01 -3.42 -3.40
CA THR A 236 40.35 -4.58 -2.76
C THR A 236 39.06 -4.19 -2.05
N VAL A 237 39.02 -3.04 -1.36
CA VAL A 237 37.81 -2.55 -0.70
C VAL A 237 36.71 -2.21 -1.72
N GLN A 238 37.07 -1.54 -2.82
CA GLN A 238 36.13 -1.27 -3.93
C GLN A 238 35.63 -2.57 -4.58
N LEU A 239 36.49 -3.59 -4.70
CA LEU A 239 36.10 -4.91 -5.17
C LEU A 239 35.08 -5.55 -4.22
N VAL A 240 35.33 -5.55 -2.91
CA VAL A 240 34.38 -6.08 -1.92
C VAL A 240 33.02 -5.39 -2.03
N ALA A 241 32.99 -4.05 -2.13
CA ALA A 241 31.75 -3.30 -2.31
C ALA A 241 31.00 -3.72 -3.59
N ALA A 242 31.71 -3.90 -4.70
CA ALA A 242 31.12 -4.34 -5.97
C ALA A 242 30.61 -5.79 -5.91
N VAL A 243 31.33 -6.69 -5.24
CA VAL A 243 30.93 -8.09 -5.05
C VAL A 243 29.71 -8.18 -4.13
N ALA A 244 29.66 -7.42 -3.03
CA ALA A 244 28.50 -7.36 -2.14
C ALA A 244 27.23 -6.94 -2.90
N ARG A 245 27.34 -6.00 -3.85
CA ARG A 245 26.21 -5.54 -4.68
C ARG A 245 25.73 -6.58 -5.70
N ASN A 246 26.62 -7.39 -6.28
CA ASN A 246 26.27 -8.31 -7.37
C ASN A 246 26.14 -9.78 -6.92
N SER A 247 26.72 -10.16 -5.79
CA SER A 247 26.78 -11.56 -5.31
C SER A 247 26.81 -11.67 -3.78
N PRO A 248 25.75 -11.19 -3.09
CA PRO A 248 25.66 -11.27 -1.63
C PRO A 248 25.76 -12.70 -1.10
N SER A 249 25.13 -13.67 -1.76
CA SER A 249 25.13 -15.07 -1.34
C SER A 249 26.52 -15.73 -1.32
N GLN A 250 27.45 -15.28 -2.16
CA GLN A 250 28.82 -15.81 -2.19
C GLN A 250 29.73 -15.11 -1.18
N ILE A 251 29.51 -13.83 -0.88
CA ILE A 251 30.34 -13.08 0.08
C ILE A 251 29.87 -13.23 1.53
N ALA A 252 28.57 -13.46 1.77
CA ALA A 252 27.98 -13.63 3.09
C ALA A 252 28.72 -14.65 4.00
N PRO A 253 29.09 -15.86 3.53
CA PRO A 253 29.76 -16.86 4.36
C PRO A 253 31.16 -16.48 4.82
N VAL A 254 31.81 -15.50 4.17
CA VAL A 254 33.20 -15.11 4.42
C VAL A 254 33.34 -13.74 5.08
N LEU A 255 32.23 -13.08 5.44
CA LEU A 255 32.26 -11.74 6.04
C LEU A 255 33.07 -11.65 7.32
N SER A 256 33.13 -12.74 8.11
CA SER A 256 33.93 -12.78 9.33
C SER A 256 35.42 -12.52 9.11
N ASN A 257 35.93 -12.81 7.91
CA ASN A 257 37.33 -12.57 7.55
C ASN A 257 37.53 -11.23 6.81
N ILE A 258 36.47 -10.64 6.26
CA ILE A 258 36.53 -9.44 5.42
C ILE A 258 36.27 -8.19 6.26
N VAL A 259 35.19 -8.20 7.06
CA VAL A 259 34.73 -7.01 7.80
C VAL A 259 35.81 -6.47 8.73
N PRO A 260 36.49 -7.28 9.57
CA PRO A 260 37.57 -6.76 10.42
C PRO A 260 38.69 -6.06 9.64
N GLY A 261 39.03 -6.55 8.45
CA GLY A 261 40.03 -5.92 7.59
C GLY A 261 39.59 -4.56 7.05
N ILE A 262 38.30 -4.40 6.71
CA ILE A 262 37.74 -3.12 6.27
C ILE A 262 37.66 -2.12 7.43
N LEU A 263 37.27 -2.59 8.62
CA LEU A 263 37.24 -1.77 9.85
C LEU A 263 38.65 -1.27 10.22
N GLN A 264 39.70 -2.03 9.93
CA GLN A 264 41.09 -1.57 10.09
C GLN A 264 41.53 -0.64 8.95
N ALA A 265 41.08 -0.88 7.72
CA ALA A 265 41.45 -0.09 6.56
C ALA A 265 40.91 1.35 6.63
N VAL A 266 39.67 1.54 7.12
CA VAL A 266 39.07 2.87 7.27
C VAL A 266 39.81 3.76 8.28
N GLU A 267 40.51 3.17 9.24
CA GLU A 267 41.28 3.91 10.25
C GLU A 267 42.59 4.49 9.72
N LYS A 268 43.05 4.05 8.55
CA LYS A 268 44.27 4.61 7.93
C LYS A 268 44.05 6.05 7.47
N SER A 269 45.10 6.84 7.55
CA SER A 269 45.15 8.25 7.12
C SER A 269 45.15 8.40 5.60
N ASP A 270 44.06 7.99 4.96
CA ASP A 270 43.89 8.05 3.53
C ASP A 270 42.43 8.23 3.13
N ASP A 271 42.12 9.34 2.45
CA ASP A 271 40.74 9.76 2.22
C ASP A 271 39.99 8.90 1.19
N GLU A 272 40.67 8.46 0.13
CA GLU A 272 40.08 7.53 -0.86
C GLU A 272 39.82 6.13 -0.26
N LEU A 273 40.73 5.62 0.58
CA LEU A 273 40.53 4.34 1.26
C LEU A 273 39.40 4.42 2.28
N ARG A 274 39.29 5.54 3.01
CA ARG A 274 38.19 5.80 3.95
C ARG A 274 36.84 5.82 3.23
N GLU A 275 36.72 6.62 2.18
CA GLU A 275 35.51 6.69 1.35
C GLU A 275 35.12 5.30 0.83
N GLY A 276 36.08 4.58 0.23
CA GLY A 276 35.86 3.23 -0.28
C GLY A 276 35.42 2.25 0.81
N SER A 277 36.00 2.35 2.01
CA SER A 277 35.68 1.46 3.15
C SER A 277 34.28 1.71 3.67
N LEU A 278 33.86 2.98 3.79
CA LEU A 278 32.51 3.35 4.16
C LEU A 278 31.48 2.84 3.13
N GLN A 279 31.75 3.00 1.83
CA GLN A 279 30.90 2.47 0.76
C GLN A 279 30.83 0.94 0.74
N ALA A 280 31.93 0.26 1.10
CA ALA A 280 31.95 -1.19 1.22
C ALA A 280 31.10 -1.67 2.41
N LEU A 281 31.22 -1.02 3.57
CA LEU A 281 30.39 -1.31 4.74
C LEU A 281 28.90 -1.01 4.44
N GLU A 282 28.60 0.08 3.73
CA GLU A 282 27.24 0.43 3.32
C GLU A 282 26.64 -0.67 2.45
N ALA A 283 27.38 -1.11 1.42
CA ALA A 283 26.96 -2.19 0.54
C ALA A 283 26.74 -3.51 1.31
N LEU A 284 27.58 -3.82 2.30
CA LEU A 284 27.44 -5.02 3.14
C LEU A 284 26.22 -4.93 4.06
N VAL A 285 25.97 -3.78 4.70
CA VAL A 285 24.78 -3.55 5.54
C VAL A 285 23.51 -3.72 4.71
N LEU A 286 23.49 -3.18 3.49
CA LEU A 286 22.34 -3.29 2.59
C LEU A 286 22.15 -4.69 2.04
N ARG A 287 23.21 -5.46 1.74
CA ARG A 287 23.09 -6.70 0.95
C ARG A 287 23.26 -7.98 1.76
N CYS A 288 23.82 -7.92 2.96
CA CYS A 288 24.06 -9.05 3.84
C CYS A 288 23.57 -8.76 5.28
N PRO A 289 22.27 -8.46 5.49
CA PRO A 289 21.78 -8.01 6.78
C PRO A 289 21.96 -9.08 7.88
N THR A 290 21.77 -10.36 7.62
CA THR A 290 21.85 -11.36 8.68
C THR A 290 23.27 -11.53 9.21
N GLU A 291 24.25 -11.61 8.31
CA GLU A 291 25.65 -11.93 8.63
C GLU A 291 26.45 -10.73 9.13
N ILE A 292 26.04 -9.50 8.79
CA ILE A 292 26.71 -8.27 9.24
C ILE A 292 26.33 -7.89 10.68
N ASP A 293 25.26 -8.49 11.22
CA ASP A 293 24.68 -8.13 12.52
C ASP A 293 25.69 -8.04 13.69
N PRO A 294 26.64 -8.99 13.84
CA PRO A 294 27.64 -8.93 14.91
C PRO A 294 28.57 -7.72 14.83
N TYR A 295 28.75 -7.15 13.64
CA TYR A 295 29.67 -6.03 13.39
C TYR A 295 28.98 -4.67 13.40
N LEU A 296 27.64 -4.63 13.46
CA LEU A 296 26.88 -3.38 13.43
C LEU A 296 27.33 -2.37 14.50
N PRO A 297 27.62 -2.74 15.77
CA PRO A 297 28.10 -1.76 16.75
C PRO A 297 29.37 -1.01 16.28
N SER A 298 30.38 -1.74 15.76
CA SER A 298 31.61 -1.13 15.24
C SER A 298 31.38 -0.31 13.97
N ILE A 299 30.47 -0.75 13.10
CA ILE A 299 30.10 -0.03 11.87
C ILE A 299 29.44 1.31 12.23
N ILE A 300 28.54 1.31 13.21
CA ILE A 300 27.87 2.54 13.70
C ILE A 300 28.90 3.48 14.32
N GLU A 301 29.83 2.96 15.13
CA GLU A 301 30.92 3.75 15.72
C GLU A 301 31.77 4.46 14.66
N ILE A 302 32.16 3.75 13.60
CA ILE A 302 32.90 4.32 12.46
C ILE A 302 32.05 5.35 11.71
N GLY A 303 30.78 5.08 11.42
CA GLY A 303 29.89 6.06 10.80
C GLY A 303 29.77 7.34 11.62
N ASN A 304 29.59 7.20 12.94
CA ASN A 304 29.51 8.28 13.91
C ASN A 304 30.82 9.06 14.08
N LYS A 305 31.97 8.42 13.86
CA LYS A 305 33.28 9.06 13.86
C LYS A 305 33.50 9.85 12.57
N PHE A 306 33.27 9.25 11.40
CA PHE A 306 33.61 9.86 10.12
C PHE A 306 32.58 10.87 9.61
N ILE A 307 31.36 10.89 10.14
CA ILE A 307 30.43 12.01 9.91
C ILE A 307 30.93 13.32 10.53
N LYS A 308 31.80 13.24 11.55
CA LYS A 308 32.46 14.39 12.19
C LYS A 308 33.82 14.72 11.59
N TYR A 309 34.27 13.98 10.57
CA TYR A 309 35.60 14.13 9.99
C TYR A 309 35.66 15.39 9.12
N ASP A 310 36.16 16.49 9.69
CA ASP A 310 36.40 17.75 8.99
C ASP A 310 37.77 18.34 9.39
N PRO A 311 38.89 17.78 8.89
CA PRO A 311 40.24 18.22 9.25
C PRO A 311 40.56 19.65 8.78
N ASN A 312 39.76 20.18 7.84
CA ASN A 312 39.92 21.50 7.26
C ASN A 312 38.98 22.52 7.94
N TYR A 313 38.41 22.19 9.09
CA TYR A 313 37.55 23.09 9.86
C TYR A 313 38.33 23.65 11.06
N ALA A 314 38.54 24.96 11.05
CA ALA A 314 39.18 25.71 12.12
C ALA A 314 38.16 26.57 12.90
N GLY A 315 36.91 26.11 13.01
CA GLY A 315 35.91 26.80 13.81
C GLY A 315 36.10 26.48 15.29
N ASP A 316 36.21 27.52 16.12
CA ASP A 316 36.37 27.48 17.57
C ASP A 316 35.49 26.43 18.25
N ASP A 317 36.15 25.37 18.73
CA ASP A 317 35.55 24.39 19.65
C ASP A 317 35.64 24.89 21.13
N ASP A 318 35.99 26.16 21.36
CA ASP A 318 35.97 26.81 22.68
C ASP A 318 35.16 28.12 22.61
N GLU A 319 33.85 28.07 22.88
CA GLU A 319 33.13 29.17 23.54
C GLU A 319 31.85 28.64 24.20
N GLY A 320 32.05 28.01 25.35
CA GLY A 320 31.17 28.26 26.48
C GLY A 320 31.60 29.59 27.12
N GLU A 321 30.62 30.41 27.49
CA GLU A 321 30.76 31.66 28.28
C GLU A 321 31.24 32.90 27.50
N ASP A 322 30.31 33.57 26.78
CA ASP A 322 29.86 34.96 27.07
C ASP A 322 29.12 35.58 25.86
N GLU A 323 27.78 35.58 25.90
CA GLU A 323 26.95 36.43 25.04
C GLU A 323 26.99 37.88 25.54
N GLU A 324 27.99 38.68 25.14
CA GLU A 324 27.91 40.14 25.24
C GLU A 324 27.98 40.82 23.86
N MET A 325 26.80 41.18 23.35
CA MET A 325 26.47 42.38 22.57
C MET A 325 27.51 42.87 21.54
N ALA A 326 27.37 42.45 20.28
CA ALA A 326 27.98 43.16 19.14
C ALA A 326 26.93 44.02 18.41
N ASP A 327 27.15 45.33 18.45
CA ASP A 327 26.42 46.39 17.74
C ASP A 327 26.50 46.19 16.21
N PRO A 328 25.48 46.56 15.42
CA PRO A 328 25.46 46.35 13.99
C PRO A 328 25.91 47.62 13.26
N ASP A 329 27.18 48.01 13.36
CA ASP A 329 27.77 49.06 12.51
C ASP A 329 29.31 48.92 12.51
N GLU A 330 29.85 48.06 11.65
CA GLU A 330 31.20 48.18 11.08
C GLU A 330 31.31 47.23 9.87
N ASP A 331 30.91 47.76 8.71
CA ASP A 331 31.43 47.32 7.41
C ASP A 331 32.81 47.97 7.24
N GLU A 332 33.87 47.18 7.05
CA GLU A 332 34.99 47.40 6.11
C GLU A 332 36.10 46.35 6.34
N ASP A 333 36.52 45.70 5.25
CA ASP A 333 37.76 44.92 5.06
C ASP A 333 37.83 43.44 5.52
N GLU A 334 37.13 42.55 4.79
CA GLU A 334 37.54 41.14 4.60
C GLU A 334 37.62 40.78 3.10
N GLU A 335 38.33 41.59 2.31
CA GLU A 335 38.82 41.19 0.98
C GLU A 335 40.23 40.58 1.10
N GLU A 336 40.44 39.51 1.90
CA GLU A 336 41.74 38.78 1.88
C GLU A 336 41.71 37.35 2.48
N LEU A 337 40.64 36.58 2.30
CA LEU A 337 40.60 35.14 2.68
C LEU A 337 40.18 34.18 1.55
N ASP A 338 40.17 34.65 0.30
CA ASP A 338 39.70 33.89 -0.87
C ASP A 338 40.83 33.16 -1.64
N GLU A 339 41.92 32.80 -0.95
CA GLU A 339 43.05 32.04 -1.51
C GLU A 339 43.28 30.70 -0.79
N TYR A 340 42.21 29.95 -0.50
CA TYR A 340 42.30 28.50 -0.32
C TYR A 340 41.71 27.80 -1.55
N SER A 341 42.58 27.10 -2.28
CA SER A 341 42.25 26.26 -3.42
C SER A 341 41.24 25.17 -3.04
N ASP A 342 39.97 25.38 -3.38
CA ASP A 342 38.82 24.48 -3.20
C ASP A 342 38.99 23.10 -3.91
N ASP A 343 39.99 22.99 -4.81
CA ASP A 343 40.25 21.77 -5.58
C ASP A 343 40.82 20.58 -4.76
N GLU A 344 41.24 20.78 -3.50
CA GLU A 344 41.86 19.72 -2.67
C GLU A 344 41.00 19.18 -1.51
N ASP A 345 39.88 19.83 -1.13
CA ASP A 345 39.06 19.32 -0.01
C ASP A 345 38.17 18.13 -0.43
N THR A 346 38.59 16.91 -0.07
CA THR A 346 37.80 15.69 -0.27
C THR A 346 37.09 15.19 1.00
N SER A 347 37.21 15.91 2.11
CA SER A 347 36.63 15.51 3.41
C SER A 347 35.11 15.36 3.38
N TYR A 348 34.42 16.15 2.55
CA TYR A 348 32.98 16.07 2.39
C TYR A 348 32.50 14.72 1.84
N LYS A 349 33.29 14.07 0.97
CA LYS A 349 32.96 12.74 0.41
C LYS A 349 32.94 11.67 1.49
N ILE A 350 33.83 11.79 2.47
CA ILE A 350 33.90 10.90 3.64
C ILE A 350 32.67 11.11 4.51
N ARG A 351 32.35 12.35 4.91
CA ARG A 351 31.16 12.68 5.71
C ARG A 351 29.87 12.23 5.04
N ARG A 352 29.75 12.45 3.74
CA ARG A 352 28.60 12.00 2.94
C ARG A 352 28.49 10.48 2.89
N SER A 353 29.60 9.76 2.68
CA SER A 353 29.61 8.28 2.67
C SER A 353 29.30 7.70 4.06
N ALA A 354 29.78 8.33 5.13
CA ALA A 354 29.43 7.96 6.51
C ALA A 354 27.93 8.17 6.79
N THR A 355 27.37 9.27 6.31
CA THR A 355 25.94 9.56 6.41
C THR A 355 25.09 8.52 5.68
N LYS A 356 25.50 8.11 4.46
CA LYS A 356 24.82 7.04 3.71
C LYS A 356 24.91 5.68 4.39
N LEU A 357 26.06 5.36 4.99
CA LEU A 357 26.22 4.16 5.81
C LEU A 357 25.24 4.15 6.99
N LEU A 358 25.12 5.26 7.72
CA LEU A 358 24.15 5.38 8.82
C LEU A 358 22.71 5.32 8.31
N SER A 359 22.41 5.91 7.16
CA SER A 359 21.11 5.81 6.49
C SER A 359 20.76 4.36 6.14
N ALA A 360 21.72 3.58 5.63
CA ALA A 360 21.55 2.16 5.38
C ALA A 360 21.26 1.36 6.66
N VAL A 361 21.93 1.68 7.77
CA VAL A 361 21.65 1.07 9.08
C VAL A 361 20.24 1.40 9.55
N ILE A 362 19.84 2.67 9.51
CA ILE A 362 18.50 3.13 9.91
C ILE A 362 17.41 2.47 9.06
N GLY A 363 17.60 2.45 7.74
CA GLY A 363 16.60 1.93 6.80
C GLY A 363 16.46 0.39 6.81
N THR A 364 17.45 -0.34 7.33
CA THR A 364 17.45 -1.81 7.36
C THR A 364 17.20 -2.41 8.75
N ARG A 365 17.35 -1.63 9.83
CA ARG A 365 17.27 -2.10 11.24
C ARG A 365 16.19 -1.42 12.07
N PRO A 366 14.90 -1.62 11.74
CA PRO A 366 13.80 -1.12 12.56
C PRO A 366 13.79 -1.74 13.96
N ASP A 367 14.32 -2.94 14.13
CA ASP A 367 14.48 -3.64 15.42
C ASP A 367 15.38 -2.88 16.41
N ARG A 368 16.29 -2.03 15.91
CA ARG A 368 17.22 -1.24 16.72
C ARG A 368 16.79 0.20 16.93
N LEU A 369 15.58 0.60 16.54
CA LEU A 369 15.15 1.99 16.49
C LEU A 369 15.37 2.77 17.81
N THR A 370 15.09 2.17 18.97
CA THR A 370 15.37 2.79 20.28
C THR A 370 16.87 3.08 20.48
N ARG A 371 17.76 2.15 20.09
CA ARG A 371 19.21 2.37 20.15
C ARG A 371 19.68 3.39 19.12
N THR A 372 19.11 3.39 17.92
CA THR A 372 19.38 4.39 16.88
C THR A 372 19.12 5.81 17.39
N TYR A 373 18.04 6.02 18.15
CA TYR A 373 17.77 7.30 18.80
C TYR A 373 18.81 7.68 19.87
N LYS A 374 19.50 6.74 20.49
CA LYS A 374 20.57 7.01 21.46
C LYS A 374 21.93 7.22 20.79
N ASP A 375 22.26 6.37 19.83
CA ASP A 375 23.61 6.22 19.30
C ASP A 375 23.85 7.08 18.05
N ILE A 376 22.82 7.28 17.19
CA ILE A 376 22.97 7.89 15.86
C ILE A 376 22.28 9.25 15.79
N SER A 377 21.03 9.34 16.27
CA SER A 377 20.20 10.55 16.18
C SER A 377 20.87 11.82 16.74
N PRO A 378 21.48 11.81 17.94
CA PRO A 378 22.12 13.01 18.50
C PRO A 378 23.28 13.51 17.64
N ILE A 379 24.03 12.61 17.02
CA ILE A 379 25.18 12.94 16.17
C ILE A 379 24.69 13.55 14.85
N LEU A 380 23.64 13.00 14.23
CA LEU A 380 23.02 13.60 13.06
C LEU A 380 22.54 15.03 13.36
N ILE A 381 21.82 15.24 14.48
CA ILE A 381 21.33 16.56 14.89
C ILE A 381 22.49 17.56 15.05
N SER A 382 23.59 17.15 15.69
CA SER A 382 24.78 18.01 15.86
C SER A 382 25.41 18.46 14.55
N ARG A 383 25.21 17.70 13.46
CA ARG A 383 25.76 17.97 12.13
C ARG A 383 24.75 18.55 11.14
N PHE A 384 23.57 18.98 11.61
CA PHE A 384 22.59 19.66 10.75
C PHE A 384 23.10 20.97 10.14
N GLY A 385 24.14 21.59 10.73
CA GLY A 385 24.80 22.78 10.23
C GLY A 385 26.12 22.53 9.51
N ASP A 386 26.28 21.39 8.82
CA ASP A 386 27.50 21.11 8.06
C ASP A 386 27.76 22.18 6.98
N ARG A 387 29.03 22.59 6.80
CA ARG A 387 29.41 23.65 5.84
C ARG A 387 29.04 23.29 4.40
N GLU A 388 29.17 22.03 4.03
CA GLU A 388 28.96 21.56 2.67
C GLU A 388 27.47 21.26 2.45
N GLU A 389 26.84 21.95 1.48
CA GLU A 389 25.40 21.83 1.20
C GLU A 389 25.01 20.39 0.86
N THR A 390 25.84 19.69 0.08
CA THR A 390 25.55 18.31 -0.32
C THR A 390 25.56 17.32 0.85
N VAL A 391 26.41 17.54 1.85
CA VAL A 391 26.46 16.73 3.09
C VAL A 391 25.26 17.07 3.97
N ARG A 392 24.95 18.36 4.13
CA ARG A 392 23.81 18.83 4.92
C ARG A 392 22.49 18.22 4.46
N LEU A 393 22.23 18.26 3.15
CA LEU A 393 21.02 17.67 2.55
C LEU A 393 20.95 16.15 2.75
N GLU A 394 22.08 15.45 2.67
CA GLU A 394 22.15 13.99 2.90
C GLU A 394 21.84 13.65 4.38
N ILE A 395 22.33 14.44 5.33
CA ILE A 395 22.05 14.26 6.76
C ILE A 395 20.56 14.44 7.04
N TRP A 396 19.94 15.49 6.48
CA TRP A 396 18.51 15.73 6.66
C TRP A 396 17.66 14.64 6.01
N ALA A 397 18.02 14.19 4.81
CA ALA A 397 17.37 13.06 4.16
C ALA A 397 17.47 11.78 5.01
N THR A 398 18.64 11.53 5.61
CA THR A 398 18.85 10.41 6.53
C THR A 398 17.97 10.51 7.78
N TYR A 399 17.78 11.72 8.32
CA TYR A 399 16.87 11.94 9.44
C TYR A 399 15.40 11.74 9.05
N VAL A 400 15.00 12.12 7.83
CA VAL A 400 13.66 11.79 7.30
C VAL A 400 13.45 10.28 7.21
N VAL A 401 14.47 9.50 6.82
CA VAL A 401 14.40 8.03 6.87
C VAL A 401 14.15 7.53 8.30
N LEU A 402 14.83 8.09 9.31
CA LEU A 402 14.61 7.75 10.73
C LEU A 402 13.17 8.05 11.19
N LEU A 403 12.63 9.21 10.81
CA LEU A 403 11.25 9.59 11.12
C LEU A 403 10.24 8.64 10.47
N ASN A 404 10.44 8.30 9.19
CA ASN A 404 9.59 7.35 8.49
C ASN A 404 9.63 5.94 9.12
N GLN A 405 10.82 5.48 9.54
CA GLN A 405 10.96 4.23 10.29
C GLN A 405 10.21 4.28 11.62
N THR A 406 10.18 5.43 12.28
CA THR A 406 9.44 5.61 13.54
C THR A 406 7.93 5.57 13.35
N THR A 407 7.42 6.18 12.29
CA THR A 407 5.99 6.08 11.93
C THR A 407 5.55 4.64 11.66
N LEU A 408 6.42 3.83 11.03
CA LEU A 408 6.08 2.46 10.62
C LEU A 408 6.31 1.43 11.73
N TYR A 409 7.42 1.56 12.48
CA TYR A 409 7.90 0.55 13.43
C TYR A 409 7.97 1.04 14.88
N GLY A 410 7.78 2.33 15.14
CA GLY A 410 7.90 2.93 16.48
C GLY A 410 6.79 2.54 17.47
N GLY A 411 5.75 1.83 17.02
CA GLY A 411 4.61 1.43 17.84
C GLY A 411 3.45 2.43 17.78
N LEU A 412 2.55 2.38 18.76
CA LEU A 412 1.52 3.41 18.92
C LEU A 412 2.13 4.58 19.71
N PRO A 413 1.88 5.84 19.32
CA PRO A 413 2.22 6.99 20.15
C PRO A 413 1.52 6.85 21.51
N ASP A 414 2.21 7.15 22.61
CA ASP A 414 1.60 7.21 23.93
C ASP A 414 0.54 8.32 23.95
N THR A 415 -0.72 7.97 23.69
CA THR A 415 -1.87 8.88 23.71
C THR A 415 -2.30 9.29 25.12
N LYS A 416 -1.50 8.98 26.15
CA LYS A 416 -1.85 9.22 27.56
C LYS A 416 -1.73 10.67 28.01
N ASP A 417 -1.08 11.55 27.23
CA ASP A 417 -0.78 12.92 27.70
C ASP A 417 -1.63 14.05 27.10
N ASP A 418 -2.54 13.78 26.15
CA ASP A 418 -3.35 14.84 25.53
C ASP A 418 -4.81 14.84 26.02
N ALA A 419 -4.99 15.05 27.33
CA ALA A 419 -6.25 15.56 27.88
C ALA A 419 -6.09 16.11 29.32
N SER A 420 -6.33 17.41 29.45
CA SER A 420 -6.65 18.20 30.66
C SER A 420 -5.48 18.84 31.45
N PRO A 421 -5.52 20.18 31.67
CA PRO A 421 -4.69 20.84 32.66
C PRO A 421 -5.29 20.58 34.05
N ARG A 422 -4.99 19.43 34.68
CA ARG A 422 -5.31 19.23 36.09
C ARG A 422 -4.30 19.97 36.96
N GLY A 423 -4.81 20.98 37.65
CA GLY A 423 -4.05 21.84 38.54
C GLY A 423 -3.21 21.09 39.57
N LYS A 424 -2.04 21.68 39.86
CA LYS A 424 -1.09 21.27 40.89
C LYS A 424 -1.79 20.89 42.20
N ARG A 425 -1.89 19.60 42.48
CA ARG A 425 -1.94 19.09 43.86
C ARG A 425 -0.80 18.10 44.04
N LYS A 426 0.18 18.56 44.81
CA LYS A 426 1.33 17.82 45.32
C LYS A 426 0.82 16.60 46.09
N ARG A 427 1.06 15.40 45.57
CA ARG A 427 1.01 14.15 46.32
C ARG A 427 2.32 13.44 46.05
N ASP A 428 3.28 13.67 46.94
CA ASP A 428 4.50 12.89 47.05
C ASP A 428 4.13 11.43 47.37
N THR A 429 4.98 10.49 46.96
CA THR A 429 4.94 9.03 47.15
C THR A 429 4.03 8.23 46.21
N GLU A 430 4.53 7.94 45.01
CA GLU A 430 4.36 6.65 44.33
C GLU A 430 5.60 6.42 43.46
N GLU A 431 6.18 5.22 43.58
CA GLU A 431 7.40 4.78 42.92
C GLU A 431 7.29 4.99 41.40
N THR A 432 8.26 5.68 40.80
CA THR A 432 8.41 5.78 39.35
C THR A 432 8.63 4.38 38.81
N MET A 433 7.56 3.72 38.36
CA MET A 433 7.69 2.59 37.46
C MET A 433 8.46 3.07 36.23
N ASP A 434 9.61 2.46 35.94
CA ASP A 434 10.41 2.75 34.76
C ASP A 434 9.52 2.74 33.51
N VAL A 435 9.25 3.92 32.95
CA VAL A 435 8.56 4.03 31.67
C VAL A 435 9.51 3.45 30.63
N GLU A 436 9.16 2.31 30.02
CA GLU A 436 9.94 1.74 28.93
C GLU A 436 10.19 2.82 27.86
N GLU A 437 11.46 3.11 27.59
CA GLU A 437 11.84 4.14 26.61
C GLU A 437 11.43 3.71 25.20
N THR A 438 10.33 4.29 24.71
CA THR A 438 9.86 4.09 23.34
C THR A 438 10.59 5.02 22.36
N PRO A 439 10.68 4.66 21.06
CA PRO A 439 11.20 5.57 20.03
C PRO A 439 10.53 6.95 20.02
N TYR A 440 9.22 7.01 20.26
CA TYR A 440 8.47 8.27 20.36
C TYR A 440 8.90 9.12 21.56
N SER A 441 9.12 8.51 22.73
CA SER A 441 9.59 9.22 23.94
C SER A 441 10.99 9.82 23.73
N LEU A 442 11.90 9.07 23.10
CA LEU A 442 13.26 9.53 22.80
C LEU A 442 13.27 10.63 21.74
N LEU A 443 12.46 10.51 20.68
CA LEU A 443 12.32 11.56 19.68
C LEU A 443 11.79 12.84 20.33
N LYS A 444 10.74 12.75 21.17
CA LYS A 444 10.15 13.90 21.89
C LYS A 444 11.20 14.62 22.74
N ALA A 445 12.08 13.88 23.43
CA ALA A 445 13.18 14.45 24.21
C ALA A 445 14.21 15.21 23.34
N GLN A 446 14.41 14.80 22.08
CA GLN A 446 15.37 15.41 21.15
C GLN A 446 14.81 16.61 20.36
N VAL A 447 13.49 16.77 20.28
CA VAL A 447 12.86 17.85 19.49
C VAL A 447 13.39 19.26 19.82
N PRO A 448 13.60 19.66 21.08
CA PRO A 448 14.09 21.02 21.38
C PRO A 448 15.44 21.33 20.72
N VAL A 449 16.38 20.40 20.81
CA VAL A 449 17.72 20.55 20.20
C VAL A 449 17.62 20.47 18.69
N LEU A 450 16.90 19.47 18.16
CA LEU A 450 16.69 19.27 16.73
C LEU A 450 16.13 20.52 16.05
N SER A 451 15.03 21.05 16.60
CA SER A 451 14.31 22.18 16.01
C SER A 451 15.15 23.46 16.09
N LYS A 452 15.85 23.71 17.20
CA LYS A 452 16.78 24.85 17.33
C LYS A 452 17.89 24.78 16.29
N THR A 453 18.58 23.64 16.18
CA THR A 453 19.70 23.48 15.24
C THR A 453 19.24 23.57 13.79
N LEU A 454 18.11 22.94 13.44
CA LEU A 454 17.56 23.00 12.08
C LEU A 454 17.13 24.41 11.70
N LEU A 455 16.36 25.10 12.54
CA LEU A 455 15.84 26.43 12.21
C LEU A 455 16.93 27.48 12.07
N ASN A 456 18.06 27.34 12.79
CA ASN A 456 19.23 28.18 12.58
C ASN A 456 19.79 28.10 11.16
N GLN A 457 19.63 26.96 10.47
CA GLN A 457 20.07 26.77 9.09
C GLN A 457 19.08 27.32 8.04
N LEU A 458 17.87 27.69 8.47
CA LEU A 458 16.80 28.15 7.59
C LEU A 458 16.62 29.68 7.59
N LYS A 459 17.54 30.43 8.21
CA LYS A 459 17.50 31.90 8.24
C LYS A 459 17.75 32.48 6.83
N SER A 460 16.76 33.18 6.29
CA SER A 460 16.80 33.85 4.96
C SER A 460 17.44 35.26 5.08
N PRO A 461 18.19 35.81 4.08
CA PRO A 461 18.25 35.44 2.66
C PRO A 461 19.49 34.65 2.20
N LYS A 462 20.46 34.34 3.08
CA LYS A 462 21.73 33.69 2.70
C LYS A 462 21.62 32.19 2.35
N THR A 463 20.46 31.57 2.52
CA THR A 463 20.24 30.13 2.34
C THR A 463 19.65 29.78 0.98
N SER A 464 20.17 28.74 0.31
CA SER A 464 19.68 28.29 -1.00
C SER A 464 18.21 27.81 -0.94
N PRO A 465 17.42 27.97 -2.03
CA PRO A 465 16.05 27.47 -2.07
C PRO A 465 15.92 25.95 -1.85
N ALA A 466 16.93 25.18 -2.29
CA ALA A 466 16.96 23.72 -2.12
C ALA A 466 17.10 23.34 -0.64
N VAL A 467 17.96 24.03 0.11
CA VAL A 467 18.11 23.86 1.55
C VAL A 467 16.84 24.27 2.28
N LEU A 468 16.24 25.42 1.96
CA LEU A 468 14.96 25.83 2.56
C LEU A 468 13.86 24.76 2.33
N GLN A 469 13.77 24.23 1.12
CA GLN A 469 12.78 23.21 0.77
C GLN A 469 13.00 21.92 1.58
N ALA A 470 14.24 21.44 1.68
CA ALA A 470 14.57 20.25 2.45
C ALA A 470 14.32 20.45 3.95
N GLY A 471 14.60 21.64 4.49
CA GLY A 471 14.34 21.99 5.88
C GLY A 471 12.85 21.97 6.24
N PHE A 472 12.00 22.62 5.43
CA PHE A 472 10.54 22.53 5.61
C PHE A 472 10.04 21.09 5.41
N GLY A 473 10.62 20.33 4.49
CA GLY A 473 10.32 18.91 4.32
C GLY A 473 10.63 18.08 5.57
N LEU A 474 11.76 18.33 6.23
CA LEU A 474 12.14 17.68 7.48
C LEU A 474 11.21 18.08 8.65
N LEU A 475 10.85 19.37 8.75
CA LEU A 475 9.87 19.83 9.75
C LEU A 475 8.48 19.22 9.52
N HIS A 476 8.04 19.10 8.27
CA HIS A 476 6.80 18.44 7.90
C HIS A 476 6.82 16.96 8.28
N ALA A 477 7.91 16.25 7.96
CA ALA A 477 8.09 14.86 8.35
C ALA A 477 8.02 14.71 9.89
N LEU A 478 8.69 15.60 10.64
CA LEU A 478 8.67 15.59 12.11
C LEU A 478 7.26 15.75 12.67
N LEU A 479 6.47 16.71 12.16
CA LEU A 479 5.09 16.94 12.62
C LEU A 479 4.13 15.82 12.25
N THR A 480 4.44 15.07 11.18
CA THR A 480 3.69 13.87 10.82
C THR A 480 3.90 12.75 11.86
N VAL A 481 5.09 12.67 12.46
CA VAL A 481 5.42 11.69 13.52
C VAL A 481 4.98 12.16 14.90
N LEU A 482 5.24 13.42 15.24
CA LEU A 482 4.92 14.05 16.53
C LEU A 482 4.14 15.36 16.33
N PRO A 483 2.80 15.28 16.19
CA PRO A 483 1.94 16.46 16.15
C PRO A 483 2.16 17.37 17.37
N GLY A 484 2.16 18.69 17.16
CA GLY A 484 2.25 19.69 18.25
C GLY A 484 3.64 19.91 18.87
N SER A 485 4.67 19.21 18.38
CA SER A 485 6.00 19.19 19.00
C SER A 485 6.83 20.47 18.84
N LEU A 486 6.45 21.41 17.97
CA LEU A 486 7.22 22.61 17.63
C LEU A 486 6.69 23.91 18.29
N SER A 487 5.88 23.78 19.34
CA SER A 487 5.21 24.93 20.00
C SER A 487 6.17 26.04 20.45
N THR A 488 7.36 25.70 20.97
CA THR A 488 8.35 26.69 21.46
C THR A 488 9.06 27.45 20.35
N GLN A 489 9.09 26.92 19.13
CA GLN A 489 9.80 27.51 17.99
C GLN A 489 8.88 28.26 17.02
N ALA A 490 7.59 28.37 17.36
CA ALA A 490 6.58 28.99 16.51
C ALA A 490 6.95 30.40 16.01
N PRO A 491 7.54 31.32 16.81
CA PRO A 491 7.91 32.65 16.31
C PRO A 491 8.94 32.62 15.18
N LEU A 492 9.98 31.79 15.32
CA LEU A 492 11.03 31.65 14.31
C LEU A 492 10.50 30.99 13.04
N ILE A 493 9.68 29.94 13.19
CA ILE A 493 9.01 29.28 12.06
C ILE A 493 8.19 30.29 11.25
N ILE A 494 7.35 31.08 11.92
CA ILE A 494 6.48 32.05 11.25
C ILE A 494 7.30 33.15 10.57
N SER A 495 8.36 33.65 11.22
CA SER A 495 9.27 34.64 10.64
C SER A 495 9.96 34.11 9.38
N THR A 496 10.51 32.90 9.43
CA THR A 496 11.17 32.27 8.27
C THR A 496 10.18 32.01 7.14
N SER A 497 9.00 31.46 7.44
CA SER A 497 7.94 31.26 6.45
C SER A 497 7.48 32.58 5.82
N LYS A 498 7.41 33.66 6.61
CA LYS A 498 7.10 35.01 6.11
C LYS A 498 8.14 35.49 5.10
N SER A 499 9.43 35.31 5.38
CA SER A 499 10.51 35.70 4.45
C SER A 499 10.38 34.98 3.11
N VAL A 500 10.17 33.66 3.15
CA VAL A 500 10.02 32.83 1.94
C VAL A 500 8.80 33.25 1.13
N LEU A 501 7.63 33.36 1.76
CA LEU A 501 6.36 33.64 1.06
C LEU A 501 6.22 35.11 0.61
N SER A 502 7.07 36.02 1.11
CA SER A 502 7.07 37.41 0.67
C SER A 502 7.70 37.59 -0.72
N GLN A 503 8.55 36.65 -1.14
CA GLN A 503 9.17 36.64 -2.47
C GLN A 503 8.16 36.17 -3.53
N ALA A 504 8.31 36.64 -4.78
CA ALA A 504 7.42 36.21 -5.85
C ALA A 504 7.80 34.79 -6.34
N PRO A 505 6.82 33.88 -6.55
CA PRO A 505 7.12 32.52 -6.99
C PRO A 505 7.65 32.51 -8.43
N THR A 506 8.78 31.83 -8.63
CA THR A 506 9.40 31.55 -9.94
C THR A 506 9.34 30.05 -10.23
N THR A 507 9.66 29.64 -11.46
CA THR A 507 9.69 28.20 -11.84
C THR A 507 10.58 27.37 -10.90
N SER A 508 11.70 27.93 -10.43
CA SER A 508 12.65 27.25 -9.52
C SER A 508 12.27 27.31 -8.03
N THR A 509 11.37 28.21 -7.61
CA THR A 509 10.98 28.40 -6.19
C THR A 509 9.54 27.96 -5.90
N SER A 510 8.75 27.63 -6.92
CA SER A 510 7.38 27.15 -6.77
C SER A 510 7.27 25.92 -5.86
N THR A 511 8.20 24.97 -5.95
CA THR A 511 8.25 23.77 -5.09
C THR A 511 8.53 24.10 -3.62
N LEU A 512 9.39 25.08 -3.37
CA LEU A 512 9.67 25.60 -2.03
C LEU A 512 8.41 26.22 -1.41
N HIS A 513 7.70 27.07 -2.16
CA HIS A 513 6.46 27.70 -1.69
C HIS A 513 5.41 26.65 -1.32
N LEU A 514 5.21 25.64 -2.18
CA LEU A 514 4.28 24.55 -1.91
C LEU A 514 4.67 23.75 -0.67
N THR A 515 5.96 23.44 -0.50
CA THR A 515 6.46 22.70 0.68
C THR A 515 6.27 23.52 1.97
N CYS A 516 6.55 24.82 1.93
CA CYS A 516 6.33 25.74 3.05
C CYS A 516 4.84 25.85 3.42
N LEU A 517 3.94 26.05 2.44
CA LEU A 517 2.49 26.13 2.68
C LEU A 517 1.92 24.81 3.21
N SER A 518 2.33 23.68 2.64
CA SER A 518 1.91 22.36 3.12
C SER A 518 2.34 22.11 4.56
N PHE A 519 3.58 22.48 4.91
CA PHE A 519 4.06 22.46 6.29
C PHE A 519 3.24 23.37 7.20
N LEU A 520 2.92 24.60 6.79
CA LEU A 520 2.11 25.52 7.59
C LEU A 520 0.69 25.01 7.84
N ALA A 521 0.05 24.40 6.84
CA ALA A 521 -1.26 23.79 7.01
C ALA A 521 -1.23 22.68 8.07
N LEU A 522 -0.21 21.82 8.04
CA LEU A 522 -0.01 20.79 9.07
C LEU A 522 0.33 21.40 10.43
N PHE A 523 1.18 22.43 10.47
CA PHE A 523 1.56 23.14 11.69
C PHE A 523 0.33 23.72 12.41
N PHE A 524 -0.53 24.45 11.71
CA PHE A 524 -1.75 25.01 12.31
C PHE A 524 -2.75 23.94 12.75
N THR A 525 -2.85 22.82 12.01
CA THR A 525 -3.75 21.72 12.38
C THR A 525 -3.29 20.99 13.65
N THR A 526 -1.99 20.98 13.94
CA THR A 526 -1.39 20.15 15.00
C THR A 526 -0.99 20.90 16.26
N HIS A 527 -0.98 22.23 16.26
CA HIS A 527 -0.55 23.04 17.41
C HIS A 527 -1.71 23.82 18.03
N SER A 528 -1.63 24.05 19.34
CA SER A 528 -2.57 24.93 20.04
C SER A 528 -2.43 26.39 19.55
N PRO A 529 -3.56 27.12 19.37
CA PRO A 529 -3.57 28.54 18.96
C PRO A 529 -2.70 29.48 19.80
N LEU A 530 -2.51 29.16 21.09
CA LEU A 530 -1.68 29.93 22.00
C LEU A 530 -0.23 30.03 21.52
N SER A 531 0.25 29.05 20.74
CA SER A 531 1.63 28.97 20.27
C SER A 531 1.95 29.97 19.16
N PHE A 532 0.97 30.30 18.31
CA PHE A 532 1.20 31.09 17.09
C PHE A 532 0.39 32.39 17.00
N SER A 533 -0.67 32.55 17.79
CA SER A 533 -1.60 33.71 17.73
C SER A 533 -0.89 35.07 17.78
N ALA A 534 0.12 35.25 18.62
CA ALA A 534 0.86 36.51 18.76
C ALA A 534 1.56 36.97 17.47
N ASN A 535 1.95 36.05 16.59
CA ASN A 535 2.70 36.35 15.37
C ASN A 535 1.79 36.47 14.12
N LEU A 536 0.51 36.11 14.23
CA LEU A 536 -0.43 36.13 13.10
C LEU A 536 -0.62 37.52 12.47
N PRO A 537 -0.77 38.63 13.21
CA PRO A 537 -1.01 39.95 12.60
C PRO A 537 0.07 40.37 11.60
N GLY A 538 1.33 39.97 11.84
CA GLY A 538 2.44 40.25 10.95
C GLY A 538 2.57 39.27 9.77
N PHE A 539 1.89 38.13 9.80
CA PHE A 539 2.03 37.04 8.82
C PHE A 539 0.81 36.89 7.90
N THR A 540 -0.40 37.10 8.40
CA THR A 540 -1.64 36.99 7.61
C THR A 540 -1.67 37.89 6.37
N PRO A 541 -1.09 39.12 6.35
CA PRO A 541 -1.05 39.91 5.11
C PRO A 541 -0.25 39.26 3.98
N VAL A 542 0.82 38.52 4.30
CA VAL A 542 1.63 37.79 3.31
C VAL A 542 0.84 36.61 2.74
N LEU A 543 0.17 35.84 3.60
CA LEU A 543 -0.71 34.76 3.15
C LEU A 543 -1.88 35.27 2.30
N LEU A 544 -2.51 36.40 2.68
CA LEU A 544 -3.58 37.01 1.89
C LEU A 544 -3.10 37.43 0.51
N LYS A 545 -1.86 37.92 0.38
CA LYS A 545 -1.24 38.20 -0.92
C LYS A 545 -1.07 36.91 -1.73
N SER A 546 -0.62 35.82 -1.11
CA SER A 546 -0.45 34.51 -1.77
C SER A 546 -1.76 33.91 -2.31
N LEU A 547 -2.92 34.24 -1.75
CA LEU A 547 -4.23 33.86 -2.31
C LEU A 547 -4.51 34.50 -3.68
N GLY A 548 -3.94 35.69 -3.92
CA GLY A 548 -4.06 36.44 -5.17
C GLY A 548 -3.12 35.95 -6.28
N GLU A 549 -2.27 34.96 -6.02
CA GLU A 549 -1.26 34.50 -6.98
C GLU A 549 -1.87 33.88 -8.25
N ARG A 550 -1.12 33.97 -9.36
CA ARG A 550 -1.52 33.38 -10.65
C ARG A 550 -1.32 31.87 -10.69
N HIS A 551 -0.38 31.35 -9.90
CA HIS A 551 -0.07 29.92 -9.88
C HIS A 551 -1.15 29.15 -9.10
N PRO A 552 -1.97 28.29 -9.75
CA PRO A 552 -3.17 27.71 -9.12
C PRO A 552 -2.83 26.87 -7.88
N ARG A 553 -1.76 26.06 -7.92
CA ARG A 553 -1.37 25.24 -6.76
C ARG A 553 -0.94 26.03 -5.53
N ILE A 554 -0.39 27.24 -5.71
CA ILE A 554 0.03 28.08 -4.58
C ILE A 554 -1.23 28.70 -3.95
N ALA A 555 -2.16 29.17 -4.77
CA ALA A 555 -3.44 29.69 -4.29
C ALA A 555 -4.26 28.60 -3.55
N SER A 556 -4.32 27.38 -4.08
CA SER A 556 -5.05 26.26 -3.45
C SER A 556 -4.44 25.87 -2.09
N GLU A 557 -3.13 25.66 -2.01
CA GLU A 557 -2.47 25.36 -0.74
C GLU A 557 -2.56 26.52 0.25
N THR A 558 -2.56 27.77 -0.22
CA THR A 558 -2.79 28.93 0.67
C THR A 558 -4.20 28.93 1.27
N PHE A 559 -5.23 28.58 0.50
CA PHE A 559 -6.58 28.40 1.05
C PHE A 559 -6.61 27.29 2.11
N ARG A 560 -5.90 26.18 1.88
CA ARG A 560 -5.76 25.08 2.84
C ARG A 560 -5.10 25.52 4.15
N VAL A 561 -4.07 26.38 4.08
CA VAL A 561 -3.45 27.00 5.26
C VAL A 561 -4.45 27.82 6.06
N PHE A 562 -5.26 28.65 5.39
CA PHE A 562 -6.31 29.43 6.06
C PHE A 562 -7.42 28.56 6.66
N SER A 563 -7.85 27.51 5.97
CA SER A 563 -8.79 26.52 6.51
C SER A 563 -8.25 25.86 7.78
N ALA A 564 -6.97 25.46 7.80
CA ALA A 564 -6.33 24.91 8.99
C ALA A 564 -6.30 25.94 10.14
N LEU A 565 -5.97 27.19 9.83
CA LEU A 565 -5.93 28.29 10.81
C LEU A 565 -7.32 28.58 11.42
N LEU A 566 -8.36 28.65 10.58
CA LEU A 566 -9.75 28.87 11.02
C LEU A 566 -10.23 27.74 11.95
N ASN A 567 -10.00 26.48 11.55
CA ASN A 567 -10.40 25.32 12.35
C ASN A 567 -9.63 25.24 13.69
N ALA A 568 -8.33 25.60 13.70
CA ALA A 568 -7.55 25.62 14.93
C ALA A 568 -8.02 26.69 15.92
N MET A 569 -8.46 27.84 15.43
CA MET A 569 -8.84 29.00 16.25
C MET A 569 -10.35 29.11 16.55
N LYS A 570 -11.18 28.19 16.07
CA LYS A 570 -12.64 28.23 16.27
C LYS A 570 -13.00 28.20 17.77
N PRO A 571 -13.93 29.06 18.25
CA PRO A 571 -14.59 30.17 17.56
C PRO A 571 -13.75 31.46 17.51
N LEU A 572 -13.88 32.22 16.43
CA LEU A 572 -13.20 33.48 16.16
C LEU A 572 -14.18 34.66 16.11
N GLU A 573 -13.78 35.78 16.73
CA GLU A 573 -14.42 37.08 16.50
C GLU A 573 -14.04 37.66 15.13
N ALA A 574 -14.87 38.59 14.63
CA ALA A 574 -14.63 39.26 13.35
C ALA A 574 -13.35 40.11 13.38
N ASN A 575 -12.37 39.76 12.54
CA ASN A 575 -11.07 40.42 12.44
C ASN A 575 -10.77 40.85 10.99
N ASP A 576 -9.93 41.88 10.79
CA ASP A 576 -9.60 42.42 9.46
C ASP A 576 -9.16 41.36 8.44
N TRP A 577 -8.30 40.42 8.85
CA TRP A 577 -7.83 39.36 7.96
C TRP A 577 -8.92 38.34 7.61
N THR A 578 -9.88 38.08 8.50
CA THR A 578 -11.03 37.19 8.22
C THR A 578 -12.01 37.83 7.24
N VAL A 579 -12.21 39.15 7.33
CA VAL A 579 -13.01 39.91 6.35
C VAL A 579 -12.33 39.91 4.99
N ALA A 580 -11.02 40.19 4.94
CA ALA A 580 -10.24 40.17 3.71
C ALA A 580 -10.20 38.76 3.08
N LEU A 581 -10.12 37.71 3.89
CA LEU A 581 -10.18 36.32 3.44
C LEU A 581 -11.53 35.99 2.81
N TYR A 582 -12.63 36.40 3.46
CA TYR A 582 -13.98 36.24 2.90
C TYR A 582 -14.11 36.95 1.54
N ASP A 583 -13.64 38.19 1.45
CA ASP A 583 -13.73 38.97 0.21
C ASP A 583 -12.88 38.35 -0.93
N GLN A 584 -11.70 37.81 -0.62
CA GLN A 584 -10.87 37.08 -1.59
C GLN A 584 -11.49 35.75 -2.03
N ALA A 585 -12.01 34.96 -1.09
CA ALA A 585 -12.72 33.73 -1.40
C ALA A 585 -13.93 34.03 -2.31
N LEU A 586 -14.73 35.04 -1.97
CA LEU A 586 -15.87 35.48 -2.78
C LEU A 586 -15.45 35.91 -4.20
N ASN A 587 -14.35 36.66 -4.34
CA ASN A 587 -13.82 37.05 -5.64
C ASN A 587 -13.47 35.83 -6.51
N ARG A 588 -12.73 34.85 -5.94
CA ARG A 588 -12.39 33.59 -6.63
C ARG A 588 -13.64 32.77 -7.01
N LEU A 589 -14.68 32.78 -6.17
CA LEU A 589 -15.96 32.13 -6.44
C LEU A 589 -16.79 32.87 -7.51
N SER A 590 -16.65 34.18 -7.63
CA SER A 590 -17.38 34.99 -8.62
C SER A 590 -16.77 34.96 -10.02
N SER A 591 -15.45 34.73 -10.13
CA SER A 591 -14.73 34.70 -11.40
C SER A 591 -14.87 33.36 -12.13
N TYR A 592 -15.19 33.41 -13.43
CA TYR A 592 -15.33 32.23 -14.30
C TYR A 592 -13.98 31.63 -14.73
N ASP A 593 -12.90 32.41 -14.70
CA ASP A 593 -11.56 31.98 -15.14
C ASP A 593 -10.75 31.31 -14.01
N THR A 594 -11.35 31.14 -12.82
CA THR A 594 -10.69 30.50 -11.68
C THR A 594 -10.54 28.99 -11.93
N ASP A 595 -9.32 28.48 -11.72
CA ASP A 595 -9.03 27.05 -11.78
C ASP A 595 -9.94 26.22 -10.83
N ALA A 596 -10.34 25.03 -11.27
CA ALA A 596 -11.30 24.20 -10.56
C ALA A 596 -10.80 23.72 -9.19
N GLU A 597 -9.49 23.51 -9.02
CA GLU A 597 -8.90 23.14 -7.75
C GLU A 597 -8.93 24.32 -6.78
N VAL A 598 -8.48 25.50 -7.22
CA VAL A 598 -8.49 26.74 -6.42
C VAL A 598 -9.90 27.09 -5.96
N ARG A 599 -10.88 26.96 -6.86
CA ARG A 599 -12.29 27.18 -6.53
C ARG A 599 -12.76 26.23 -5.43
N GLY A 600 -12.48 24.93 -5.55
CA GLY A 600 -12.89 23.94 -4.55
C GLY A 600 -12.37 24.24 -3.14
N TYR A 601 -11.10 24.62 -3.01
CA TYR A 601 -10.53 25.04 -1.73
C TYR A 601 -11.09 26.38 -1.23
N ALA A 602 -11.43 27.31 -2.12
CA ALA A 602 -12.12 28.54 -1.74
C ALA A 602 -13.53 28.26 -1.19
N GLU A 603 -14.26 27.29 -1.75
CA GLU A 603 -15.56 26.84 -1.25
C GLU A 603 -15.42 26.21 0.15
N ASP A 604 -14.43 25.33 0.36
CA ASP A 604 -14.17 24.72 1.67
C ASP A 604 -13.76 25.77 2.73
N CYS A 605 -12.90 26.72 2.35
CA CYS A 605 -12.51 27.82 3.22
C CYS A 605 -13.69 28.73 3.57
N MET A 606 -14.60 29.00 2.62
CA MET A 606 -15.86 29.71 2.90
C MET A 606 -16.71 28.97 3.93
N ALA A 607 -16.77 27.63 3.86
CA ALA A 607 -17.45 26.81 4.87
C ALA A 607 -16.80 26.97 6.26
N ASP A 608 -15.47 26.95 6.32
CA ASP A 608 -14.71 27.13 7.56
C ASP A 608 -14.92 28.52 8.16
N ILE A 609 -15.09 29.57 7.35
CA ILE A 609 -15.43 30.92 7.81
C ILE A 609 -16.82 30.93 8.44
N TRP A 610 -17.82 30.33 7.79
CA TRP A 610 -19.17 30.22 8.35
C TRP A 610 -19.19 29.53 9.71
N ILE A 611 -18.36 28.49 9.85
CA ILE A 611 -18.25 27.67 11.05
C ILE A 611 -17.44 28.35 12.16
N SER A 612 -16.35 29.01 11.80
CA SER A 612 -15.36 29.49 12.77
C SER A 612 -15.52 30.97 13.09
N ALA A 613 -15.94 31.79 12.12
CA ALA A 613 -16.10 33.24 12.22
C ALA A 613 -17.49 33.67 11.71
N THR A 614 -18.55 33.09 12.29
CA THR A 614 -19.93 33.22 11.82
C THR A 614 -20.40 34.68 11.70
N GLU A 615 -19.96 35.57 12.58
CA GLU A 615 -20.33 37.00 12.55
C GLU A 615 -19.88 37.69 11.25
N VAL A 616 -18.70 37.34 10.72
CA VAL A 616 -18.17 37.90 9.47
C VAL A 616 -19.07 37.53 8.30
N ALA A 617 -19.48 36.26 8.24
CA ALA A 617 -20.34 35.76 7.18
C ALA A 617 -21.77 36.31 7.29
N LEU A 618 -22.30 36.44 8.51
CA LEU A 618 -23.62 37.03 8.77
C LEU A 618 -23.69 38.53 8.44
N ALA A 619 -22.59 39.27 8.56
CA ALA A 619 -22.52 40.69 8.26
C ALA A 619 -22.52 41.02 6.74
N LYS A 620 -22.45 40.01 5.87
CA LYS A 620 -22.36 40.16 4.41
C LYS A 620 -23.68 39.75 3.73
N ASP A 621 -23.83 40.08 2.44
CA ASP A 621 -25.06 39.86 1.64
C ASP A 621 -25.37 38.39 1.29
N ARG A 622 -24.63 37.41 1.84
CA ARG A 622 -24.79 35.96 1.56
C ARG A 622 -24.63 35.54 0.08
N LYS A 623 -24.01 36.39 -0.75
CA LYS A 623 -23.79 36.16 -2.20
C LYS A 623 -22.93 34.94 -2.51
N GLU A 624 -22.09 34.51 -1.58
CA GLU A 624 -21.27 33.30 -1.69
C GLU A 624 -22.12 32.07 -2.03
N TRP A 625 -23.32 31.96 -1.45
CA TRP A 625 -24.20 30.82 -1.69
C TRP A 625 -24.80 30.82 -3.08
N GLU A 626 -25.02 32.00 -3.68
CA GLU A 626 -25.39 32.07 -5.10
C GLU A 626 -24.27 31.52 -5.99
N TYR A 627 -23.01 31.85 -5.69
CA TYR A 627 -21.88 31.36 -6.48
C TYR A 627 -21.62 29.86 -6.26
N ILE A 628 -21.71 29.38 -5.02
CA ILE A 628 -21.58 27.95 -4.70
C ILE A 628 -22.69 27.17 -5.41
N CYS A 629 -23.94 27.63 -5.33
CA CYS A 629 -25.10 26.95 -5.95
C CYS A 629 -25.23 27.19 -7.47
N ARG A 630 -24.53 28.15 -8.10
CA ARG A 630 -24.60 28.35 -9.57
C ARG A 630 -23.69 27.42 -10.37
N THR A 631 -22.73 26.75 -9.73
CA THR A 631 -21.59 26.16 -10.44
C THR A 631 -21.93 24.79 -11.06
N SER A 632 -21.69 24.65 -12.37
CA SER A 632 -21.97 23.43 -13.16
C SER A 632 -20.78 22.46 -13.27
N ALA A 633 -19.56 22.85 -12.89
CA ALA A 633 -18.35 22.06 -13.18
C ALA A 633 -18.07 20.93 -12.17
N LYS A 634 -18.41 21.10 -10.88
CA LYS A 634 -18.31 20.07 -9.82
C LYS A 634 -19.34 20.34 -8.72
N SER A 635 -20.60 19.93 -8.90
CA SER A 635 -21.65 20.16 -7.90
C SER A 635 -21.38 19.48 -6.55
N GLU A 636 -20.50 18.48 -6.51
CA GLU A 636 -20.10 17.72 -5.31
C GLU A 636 -19.44 18.60 -4.23
N SER A 637 -18.57 19.54 -4.59
CA SER A 637 -17.91 20.42 -3.62
C SER A 637 -18.90 21.35 -2.91
N GLY A 638 -19.84 21.94 -3.66
CA GLY A 638 -20.91 22.75 -3.09
C GLY A 638 -21.82 21.97 -2.13
N VAL A 639 -22.17 20.72 -2.49
CA VAL A 639 -22.96 19.83 -1.63
C VAL A 639 -22.22 19.54 -0.32
N ARG A 640 -20.92 19.22 -0.38
CA ARG A 640 -20.07 19.01 0.80
C ARG A 640 -20.03 20.23 1.70
N VAL A 641 -19.83 21.41 1.13
CA VAL A 641 -19.75 22.68 1.87
C VAL A 641 -21.06 23.01 2.58
N ILE A 642 -22.20 22.91 1.88
CA ILE A 642 -23.52 23.12 2.49
C ILE A 642 -23.75 22.14 3.63
N THR A 643 -23.43 20.86 3.43
CA THR A 643 -23.58 19.82 4.45
C THR A 643 -22.72 20.12 5.69
N LYS A 644 -21.49 20.57 5.49
CA LYS A 644 -20.55 20.91 6.57
C LYS A 644 -21.09 22.07 7.40
N VAL A 645 -21.55 23.15 6.76
CA VAL A 645 -22.10 24.32 7.45
C VAL A 645 -23.41 23.99 8.18
N ALA A 646 -24.34 23.27 7.54
CA ALA A 646 -25.64 22.93 8.13
C ALA A 646 -25.53 22.05 9.39
N LYS A 647 -24.45 21.25 9.53
CA LYS A 647 -24.21 20.43 10.72
C LYS A 647 -23.77 21.26 11.94
N GLU A 648 -23.07 22.36 11.73
CA GLU A 648 -22.35 23.07 12.79
C GLU A 648 -22.92 24.47 13.08
N VAL A 649 -23.63 25.07 12.11
CA VAL A 649 -24.09 26.47 12.18
C VAL A 649 -25.57 26.57 11.86
N GLN A 650 -26.28 27.35 12.66
CA GLN A 650 -27.68 27.70 12.42
C GLN A 650 -27.76 28.96 11.55
N VAL A 651 -27.96 28.79 10.24
CA VAL A 651 -27.97 29.89 9.25
C VAL A 651 -29.36 30.52 9.05
N GLY A 652 -30.42 29.72 9.20
CA GLY A 652 -31.83 30.11 9.07
C GLY A 652 -32.60 29.38 7.97
N ASP A 653 -33.94 29.39 8.08
CA ASP A 653 -34.84 28.61 7.22
C ASP A 653 -34.84 29.07 5.76
N ASP A 654 -34.66 30.37 5.49
CA ASP A 654 -34.59 30.91 4.10
C ASP A 654 -33.39 30.35 3.33
N TRP A 655 -32.25 30.21 4.00
CA TRP A 655 -31.05 29.60 3.43
C TRP A 655 -31.25 28.10 3.21
N ALA A 656 -31.83 27.39 4.19
CA ALA A 656 -32.15 25.98 4.06
C ALA A 656 -33.11 25.74 2.87
N ASN A 657 -34.11 26.58 2.69
CA ASN A 657 -35.05 26.52 1.56
C ASN A 657 -34.35 26.67 0.20
N MET A 658 -33.45 27.66 0.08
CA MET A 658 -32.66 27.87 -1.14
C MET A 658 -31.77 26.66 -1.44
N CYS A 659 -31.03 26.15 -0.44
CA CYS A 659 -30.15 25.00 -0.59
C CYS A 659 -30.93 23.72 -0.93
N VAL A 660 -32.06 23.46 -0.28
CA VAL A 660 -32.92 22.31 -0.59
C VAL A 660 -33.46 22.40 -2.02
N SER A 661 -33.94 23.56 -2.45
CA SER A 661 -34.42 23.79 -3.83
C SER A 661 -33.31 23.50 -4.86
N TRP A 662 -32.09 23.95 -4.58
CA TRP A 662 -30.92 23.66 -5.42
C TRP A 662 -30.57 22.17 -5.46
N LEU A 663 -30.52 21.51 -4.30
CA LEU A 663 -30.25 20.08 -4.17
C LEU A 663 -31.30 19.23 -4.90
N MET A 664 -32.57 19.62 -4.86
CA MET A 664 -33.64 19.00 -5.65
C MET A 664 -33.36 19.12 -7.16
N GLY A 665 -32.91 20.30 -7.62
CA GLY A 665 -32.45 20.48 -9.00
C GLY A 665 -31.29 19.55 -9.37
N LEU A 666 -30.31 19.39 -8.48
CA LEU A 666 -29.16 18.48 -8.68
C LEU A 666 -29.54 17.01 -8.66
N LEU A 667 -30.54 16.61 -7.88
CA LEU A 667 -30.98 15.22 -7.79
C LEU A 667 -31.36 14.68 -9.18
N THR A 668 -31.95 15.53 -10.04
CA THR A 668 -32.30 15.16 -11.42
C THR A 668 -31.13 15.14 -12.41
N LYS A 669 -30.09 15.97 -12.18
CA LYS A 669 -29.00 16.22 -13.15
C LYS A 669 -27.68 15.51 -12.85
N SER A 670 -27.45 15.15 -11.58
CA SER A 670 -26.15 14.64 -11.11
C SER A 670 -25.91 13.17 -11.49
N ALA A 671 -24.62 12.80 -11.57
CA ALA A 671 -24.19 11.41 -11.70
C ALA A 671 -24.47 10.62 -10.41
N ARG A 672 -24.40 9.28 -10.47
CA ARG A 672 -24.77 8.38 -9.38
C ARG A 672 -24.12 8.72 -8.02
N MET A 673 -22.81 8.96 -7.99
CA MET A 673 -22.09 9.25 -6.73
C MET A 673 -22.54 10.58 -6.11
N GLY A 674 -22.65 11.64 -6.92
CA GLY A 674 -23.16 12.93 -6.48
C GLY A 674 -24.58 12.87 -5.91
N LYS A 675 -25.43 11.94 -6.35
CA LYS A 675 -26.78 11.76 -5.77
C LYS A 675 -26.76 11.27 -4.33
N VAL A 676 -25.81 10.41 -3.95
CA VAL A 676 -25.67 9.92 -2.56
C VAL A 676 -25.31 11.09 -1.64
N GLU A 677 -24.36 11.92 -2.05
CA GLU A 677 -23.98 13.13 -1.30
C GLU A 677 -25.14 14.12 -1.19
N VAL A 678 -25.92 14.31 -2.26
CA VAL A 678 -27.12 15.16 -2.27
C VAL A 678 -28.16 14.67 -1.26
N PHE A 679 -28.43 13.36 -1.18
CA PHE A 679 -29.34 12.83 -0.16
C PHE A 679 -28.80 13.02 1.26
N GLY A 680 -27.50 12.82 1.47
CA GLY A 680 -26.86 13.09 2.77
C GLY A 680 -27.00 14.57 3.17
N ALA A 681 -26.86 15.49 2.23
CA ALA A 681 -27.08 16.92 2.44
C ALA A 681 -28.55 17.24 2.76
N LEU A 682 -29.50 16.60 2.06
CA LEU A 682 -30.93 16.75 2.32
C LEU A 682 -31.29 16.27 3.74
N ASP A 683 -30.79 15.12 4.20
CA ASP A 683 -31.04 14.61 5.55
C ASP A 683 -30.60 15.61 6.64
N VAL A 684 -29.43 16.23 6.46
CA VAL A 684 -28.91 17.25 7.38
C VAL A 684 -29.74 18.53 7.33
N LEU A 685 -30.04 19.05 6.13
CA LEU A 685 -30.80 20.30 5.97
C LEU A 685 -32.24 20.17 6.44
N LEU A 686 -32.90 19.03 6.22
CA LEU A 686 -34.26 18.82 6.71
C LEU A 686 -34.32 18.86 8.24
N LYS A 687 -33.25 18.43 8.93
CA LYS A 687 -33.13 18.53 10.39
C LYS A 687 -32.73 19.93 10.87
N SER A 688 -32.21 20.79 10.00
CA SER A 688 -31.78 22.15 10.37
C SER A 688 -32.90 23.20 10.33
N TYR A 689 -34.12 22.84 9.91
CA TYR A 689 -35.26 23.77 9.93
C TYR A 689 -35.69 24.09 11.37
N ILE A 690 -35.88 25.37 11.67
CA ILE A 690 -36.26 25.85 13.01
C ILE A 690 -37.78 26.02 13.11
N SER A 691 -38.41 26.62 12.09
CA SER A 691 -39.86 26.89 12.09
C SER A 691 -40.72 25.70 11.63
N GLY A 692 -40.09 24.54 11.44
CA GLY A 692 -40.69 23.35 10.84
C GLY A 692 -40.59 23.32 9.31
N ILE A 693 -40.83 22.14 8.74
CA ILE A 693 -40.73 21.92 7.29
C ILE A 693 -41.86 22.68 6.57
N PRO A 694 -41.56 23.45 5.50
CA PRO A 694 -42.59 24.12 4.71
C PRO A 694 -43.58 23.12 4.09
N PRO A 695 -44.90 23.37 4.13
CA PRO A 695 -45.90 22.42 3.64
C PRO A 695 -45.81 22.16 2.12
N SER A 696 -45.22 23.08 1.35
CA SER A 696 -44.98 22.90 -0.09
C SER A 696 -43.80 21.97 -0.40
N LEU A 697 -42.89 21.74 0.56
CA LEU A 697 -41.68 20.96 0.32
C LEU A 697 -41.97 19.46 0.16
N PRO A 698 -42.73 18.78 1.06
CA PRO A 698 -43.10 17.38 0.84
C PRO A 698 -43.83 17.15 -0.48
N SER A 699 -44.72 18.08 -0.88
CA SER A 699 -45.47 17.98 -2.15
C SER A 699 -44.60 18.07 -3.39
N SER A 700 -43.41 18.68 -3.32
CA SER A 700 -42.48 18.80 -4.45
C SER A 700 -41.35 17.76 -4.42
N LEU A 701 -40.86 17.39 -3.22
CA LEU A 701 -39.75 16.46 -3.04
C LEU A 701 -40.17 14.99 -3.19
N VAL A 702 -41.30 14.58 -2.60
CA VAL A 702 -41.77 13.18 -2.64
C VAL A 702 -41.95 12.65 -4.08
N PRO A 703 -42.53 13.40 -5.04
CA PRO A 703 -42.60 12.96 -6.44
C PRO A 703 -41.24 12.78 -7.11
N GLN A 704 -40.22 13.57 -6.76
CA GLN A 704 -38.87 13.40 -7.30
C GLN A 704 -38.16 12.19 -6.71
N ILE A 705 -38.40 11.91 -5.42
CA ILE A 705 -37.85 10.72 -4.73
C ILE A 705 -38.40 9.43 -5.33
N LYS A 706 -39.64 9.43 -5.84
CA LYS A 706 -40.29 8.25 -6.45
C LYS A 706 -39.40 7.53 -7.48
N ALA A 707 -38.65 8.27 -8.30
CA ALA A 707 -37.76 7.69 -9.31
C ALA A 707 -36.63 6.81 -8.72
N TYR A 708 -36.33 6.97 -7.43
CA TYR A 708 -35.29 6.23 -6.70
C TYR A 708 -35.82 5.08 -5.85
N ILE A 709 -37.14 4.90 -5.79
CA ILE A 709 -37.77 3.74 -5.16
C ILE A 709 -37.76 2.58 -6.15
N SER A 710 -36.57 2.04 -6.39
CA SER A 710 -36.38 0.85 -7.23
C SER A 710 -35.16 0.06 -6.78
N THR A 711 -35.11 -1.22 -7.15
CA THR A 711 -33.99 -2.12 -6.84
C THR A 711 -32.81 -1.96 -7.79
N SER A 712 -32.89 -1.01 -8.74
CA SER A 712 -31.80 -0.73 -9.70
C SER A 712 -30.55 -0.17 -9.01
N ASP A 713 -30.73 0.61 -7.93
CA ASP A 713 -29.64 1.17 -7.13
C ASP A 713 -30.00 1.14 -5.64
N ILE A 714 -29.54 0.09 -4.95
CA ILE A 714 -29.83 -0.18 -3.53
C ILE A 714 -29.35 0.96 -2.62
N SER A 715 -28.23 1.61 -2.99
CA SER A 715 -27.68 2.72 -2.20
C SER A 715 -28.60 3.93 -2.25
N LEU A 716 -29.05 4.31 -3.44
CA LEU A 716 -29.98 5.44 -3.59
C LEU A 716 -31.36 5.13 -3.02
N LEU A 717 -31.81 3.88 -3.13
CA LEU A 717 -33.03 3.41 -2.49
C LEU A 717 -32.98 3.59 -0.96
N SER A 718 -31.89 3.18 -0.30
CA SER A 718 -31.70 3.34 1.15
C SER A 718 -31.79 4.82 1.57
N GLN A 719 -31.14 5.70 0.82
CA GLN A 719 -31.14 7.14 1.09
C GLN A 719 -32.53 7.77 0.84
N ALA A 720 -33.20 7.36 -0.23
CA ALA A 720 -34.57 7.78 -0.55
C ALA A 720 -35.54 7.37 0.56
N LEU A 721 -35.51 6.11 1.02
CA LEU A 721 -36.34 5.62 2.11
C LEU A 721 -36.06 6.35 3.44
N SER A 722 -34.80 6.61 3.74
CA SER A 722 -34.40 7.36 4.94
C SER A 722 -34.90 8.81 4.90
N THR A 723 -34.83 9.45 3.74
CA THR A 723 -35.37 10.81 3.55
C THR A 723 -36.90 10.83 3.69
N LEU A 724 -37.60 9.84 3.14
CA LEU A 724 -39.06 9.71 3.31
C LEU A 724 -39.45 9.47 4.77
N ALA A 725 -38.72 8.60 5.48
CA ALA A 725 -38.93 8.36 6.90
C ALA A 725 -38.76 9.66 7.70
N LEU A 726 -37.70 10.43 7.43
CA LEU A 726 -37.45 11.71 8.07
C LEU A 726 -38.57 12.73 7.79
N LEU A 727 -39.08 12.80 6.56
CA LEU A 727 -40.22 13.68 6.23
C LEU A 727 -41.51 13.26 6.95
N LEU A 728 -41.74 11.97 7.12
CA LEU A 728 -42.88 11.44 7.90
C LEU A 728 -42.73 11.78 9.39
N GLU A 729 -41.52 11.73 9.93
CA GLU A 729 -41.20 12.10 11.32
C GLU A 729 -41.36 13.63 11.56
N LEU A 730 -40.89 14.47 10.63
CA LEU A 730 -40.85 15.92 10.78
C LEU A 730 -42.11 16.66 10.29
N SER A 731 -42.84 16.11 9.32
CA SER A 731 -44.07 16.70 8.75
C SER A 731 -45.10 15.62 8.38
N PRO A 732 -45.64 14.88 9.37
CA PRO A 732 -46.50 13.71 9.13
C PRO A 732 -47.77 14.06 8.36
N THR A 733 -48.46 15.15 8.72
CA THR A 733 -49.79 15.50 8.17
C THR A 733 -49.80 15.78 6.67
N VAL A 734 -48.69 16.31 6.13
CA VAL A 734 -48.57 16.65 4.70
C VAL A 734 -47.89 15.54 3.92
N THR A 735 -46.93 14.84 4.53
CA THR A 735 -46.14 13.80 3.87
C THR A 735 -46.93 12.51 3.71
N PHE A 736 -47.68 12.09 4.73
CA PHE A 736 -48.41 10.82 4.73
C PHE A 736 -49.35 10.65 3.51
N PRO A 737 -50.24 11.60 3.17
CA PRO A 737 -51.14 11.44 2.02
C PRO A 737 -50.43 11.31 0.67
N GLN A 738 -49.24 11.92 0.52
CA GLN A 738 -48.44 11.83 -0.71
C GLN A 738 -47.79 10.45 -0.84
N VAL A 739 -47.25 9.93 0.26
CA VAL A 739 -46.63 8.60 0.31
C VAL A 739 -47.67 7.50 0.10
N GLU A 740 -48.81 7.57 0.79
CA GLU A 740 -49.89 6.59 0.69
C GLU A 740 -50.42 6.47 -0.75
N ARG A 741 -50.72 7.60 -1.40
CA ARG A 741 -51.29 7.61 -2.77
C ARG A 741 -50.27 7.32 -3.85
N GLY A 742 -49.04 7.78 -3.69
CA GLY A 742 -48.07 7.88 -4.78
C GLY A 742 -46.94 6.85 -4.76
N LEU A 743 -46.52 6.36 -3.59
CA LEU A 743 -45.28 5.56 -3.43
C LEU A 743 -45.51 4.20 -2.77
N LEU A 744 -46.55 4.03 -1.95
CA LEU A 744 -46.69 2.85 -1.11
C LEU A 744 -46.75 1.53 -1.91
N ASN A 745 -47.39 1.54 -3.08
CA ASN A 745 -47.40 0.38 -3.99
C ASN A 745 -46.02 0.03 -4.54
N ASP A 746 -45.19 1.03 -4.87
CA ASP A 746 -43.82 0.82 -5.36
C ASP A 746 -42.94 0.27 -4.23
N ILE A 747 -43.14 0.74 -3.00
CA ILE A 747 -42.42 0.28 -1.80
C ILE A 747 -42.77 -1.17 -1.46
N TYR A 748 -44.01 -1.62 -1.70
CA TYR A 748 -44.35 -3.04 -1.57
C TYR A 748 -43.53 -3.93 -2.53
N GLY A 749 -43.30 -3.46 -3.76
CA GLY A 749 -42.43 -4.13 -4.73
C GLY A 749 -40.97 -4.24 -4.27
N VAL A 750 -40.49 -3.19 -3.60
CA VAL A 750 -39.14 -3.16 -3.01
C VAL A 750 -39.05 -4.08 -1.78
N ALA A 751 -40.06 -4.11 -0.93
CA ALA A 751 -40.03 -4.81 0.36
C ALA A 751 -39.85 -6.33 0.23
N HIS A 752 -40.35 -6.92 -0.86
CA HIS A 752 -40.15 -8.34 -1.13
C HIS A 752 -38.91 -8.63 -1.98
N SER A 753 -38.10 -7.65 -2.38
CA SER A 753 -36.92 -7.92 -3.20
C SER A 753 -35.78 -8.53 -2.37
N PRO A 754 -35.14 -9.64 -2.84
CA PRO A 754 -33.96 -10.21 -2.18
C PRO A 754 -32.71 -9.32 -2.30
N LEU A 755 -32.72 -8.35 -3.21
CA LEU A 755 -31.62 -7.40 -3.39
C LEU A 755 -31.54 -6.37 -2.25
N VAL A 756 -32.64 -6.19 -1.49
CA VAL A 756 -32.69 -5.24 -0.37
C VAL A 756 -32.19 -5.94 0.90
N ALA A 757 -30.97 -5.63 1.31
CA ALA A 757 -30.32 -6.19 2.49
C ALA A 757 -29.47 -5.13 3.21
N GLY A 758 -29.08 -5.41 4.46
CA GLY A 758 -28.26 -4.51 5.28
C GLY A 758 -28.90 -3.14 5.46
N VAL A 759 -28.14 -2.07 5.25
CA VAL A 759 -28.55 -0.68 5.48
C VAL A 759 -29.84 -0.31 4.72
N ALA A 760 -30.04 -0.81 3.50
CA ALA A 760 -31.26 -0.52 2.74
C ALA A 760 -32.51 -1.14 3.37
N LEU A 761 -32.36 -2.32 3.97
CA LEU A 761 -33.44 -2.99 4.68
C LEU A 761 -33.73 -2.28 6.03
N ASP A 762 -32.69 -1.80 6.71
CA ASP A 762 -32.85 -0.98 7.93
C ASP A 762 -33.56 0.35 7.63
N SER A 763 -33.22 1.01 6.52
CA SER A 763 -33.93 2.20 6.04
C SER A 763 -35.40 1.90 5.74
N LEU A 764 -35.71 0.72 5.20
CA LEU A 764 -37.08 0.28 4.95
C LEU A 764 -37.85 0.04 6.26
N PHE A 765 -37.21 -0.53 7.28
CA PHE A 765 -37.80 -0.70 8.61
C PHE A 765 -38.10 0.65 9.27
N ARG A 766 -37.16 1.59 9.19
CA ARG A 766 -37.38 2.96 9.68
C ARG A 766 -38.54 3.64 8.95
N PHE A 767 -38.60 3.50 7.62
CA PHE A 767 -39.70 4.03 6.81
C PHE A 767 -41.06 3.48 7.28
N PHE A 768 -41.22 2.16 7.41
CA PHE A 768 -42.49 1.58 7.84
C PHE A 768 -42.86 1.97 9.27
N SER A 769 -41.88 2.08 10.16
CA SER A 769 -42.10 2.54 11.54
C SER A 769 -42.59 3.99 11.56
N ALA A 770 -41.94 4.88 10.80
CA ALA A 770 -42.36 6.28 10.65
C ALA A 770 -43.73 6.43 9.98
N LEU A 771 -44.05 5.58 8.98
CA LEU A 771 -45.35 5.58 8.30
C LEU A 771 -46.49 5.24 9.26
N VAL A 772 -46.31 4.23 10.11
CA VAL A 772 -47.32 3.81 11.10
C VAL A 772 -47.46 4.83 12.22
N GLN A 773 -46.37 5.50 12.61
CA GLN A 773 -46.43 6.60 13.58
C GLN A 773 -47.14 7.84 13.02
N ALA A 774 -47.03 8.08 11.71
CA ALA A 774 -47.71 9.19 11.04
C ALA A 774 -49.23 8.99 10.92
N ASP A 775 -49.71 7.74 10.78
CA ASP A 775 -51.13 7.38 10.86
C ASP A 775 -51.34 6.01 11.52
N ASN A 776 -52.06 5.99 12.65
CA ASN A 776 -52.27 4.78 13.45
C ASN A 776 -53.27 3.78 12.81
N GLN A 777 -53.93 4.11 11.70
CA GLN A 777 -54.90 3.22 11.05
C GLN A 777 -54.32 2.48 9.84
N ILE A 778 -53.22 2.98 9.26
CA ILE A 778 -52.61 2.43 8.04
C ILE A 778 -52.11 0.98 8.20
N SER A 779 -51.75 0.58 9.42
CA SER A 779 -51.17 -0.74 9.70
C SER A 779 -52.10 -1.90 9.35
N THR A 780 -53.43 -1.73 9.48
CA THR A 780 -54.43 -2.74 9.10
C THR A 780 -54.51 -2.96 7.58
N HIS A 781 -54.02 -2.01 6.79
CA HIS A 781 -53.96 -2.11 5.34
C HIS A 781 -52.57 -2.52 4.84
N VAL A 782 -51.50 -2.04 5.47
CA VAL A 782 -50.11 -2.30 5.05
C VAL A 782 -49.72 -3.77 5.24
N VAL A 783 -50.07 -4.38 6.38
CA VAL A 783 -49.68 -5.77 6.68
C VAL A 783 -50.27 -6.76 5.65
N PRO A 784 -51.59 -6.75 5.35
CA PRO A 784 -52.15 -7.61 4.30
C PRO A 784 -51.58 -7.32 2.92
N ASN A 785 -51.37 -6.05 2.56
CA ASN A 785 -50.86 -5.67 1.24
C ASN A 785 -49.41 -6.12 1.02
N LEU A 786 -48.57 -6.10 2.05
CA LEU A 786 -47.21 -6.65 1.99
C LEU A 786 -47.22 -8.16 1.69
N VAL A 787 -48.11 -8.90 2.35
CA VAL A 787 -48.28 -10.34 2.08
C VAL A 787 -48.82 -10.59 0.67
N ILE A 788 -49.83 -9.84 0.24
CA ILE A 788 -50.40 -9.95 -1.11
C ILE A 788 -49.34 -9.63 -2.18
N ALA A 789 -48.50 -8.62 -1.96
CA ALA A 789 -47.42 -8.26 -2.87
C ALA A 789 -46.40 -9.40 -2.97
N SER A 790 -45.98 -9.96 -1.83
CA SER A 790 -45.08 -11.13 -1.79
C SER A 790 -45.68 -12.36 -2.49
N GLU A 791 -46.97 -12.63 -2.32
CA GLU A 791 -47.63 -13.78 -2.98
C GLU A 791 -47.77 -13.62 -4.50
N LYS A 792 -47.90 -12.38 -4.98
CA LYS A 792 -47.98 -12.06 -6.42
C LYS A 792 -46.60 -11.98 -7.07
N ALA A 793 -45.53 -11.82 -6.30
CA ALA A 793 -44.18 -11.68 -6.80
C ALA A 793 -43.65 -12.98 -7.44
N PRO A 794 -42.84 -12.91 -8.50
CA PRO A 794 -42.12 -14.05 -9.04
C PRO A 794 -41.20 -14.67 -7.98
N LYS A 795 -41.06 -16.01 -7.95
CA LYS A 795 -40.23 -16.71 -6.95
C LYS A 795 -38.79 -16.20 -6.89
N ALA A 796 -38.19 -15.83 -8.03
CA ALA A 796 -36.82 -15.34 -8.10
C ALA A 796 -36.65 -13.91 -7.52
N GLU A 797 -37.74 -13.14 -7.42
CA GLU A 797 -37.74 -11.74 -6.98
C GLU A 797 -38.42 -11.56 -5.62
N ASN A 798 -38.76 -12.67 -4.95
CA ASN A 798 -39.48 -12.67 -3.68
C ASN A 798 -38.56 -13.14 -2.54
N SER A 799 -38.47 -12.31 -1.50
CA SER A 799 -37.80 -12.56 -0.24
C SER A 799 -38.84 -12.52 0.89
N PRO A 800 -39.43 -13.66 1.25
CA PRO A 800 -40.38 -13.75 2.35
C PRO A 800 -39.82 -13.28 3.69
N SER A 801 -38.50 -13.42 3.91
CA SER A 801 -37.83 -12.96 5.14
C SER A 801 -37.86 -11.44 5.28
N ASN A 802 -37.61 -10.70 4.19
CA ASN A 802 -37.65 -9.23 4.24
C ASN A 802 -39.06 -8.73 4.59
N VAL A 803 -40.07 -9.35 3.99
CA VAL A 803 -41.48 -9.03 4.24
C VAL A 803 -41.85 -9.33 5.70
N ALA A 804 -41.45 -10.49 6.22
CA ALA A 804 -41.70 -10.86 7.61
C ALA A 804 -41.06 -9.86 8.60
N LYS A 805 -39.83 -9.41 8.34
CA LYS A 805 -39.17 -8.40 9.16
C LYS A 805 -39.87 -7.04 9.08
N CYS A 806 -40.29 -6.62 7.89
CA CYS A 806 -41.07 -5.38 7.73
C CYS A 806 -42.35 -5.43 8.56
N ILE A 807 -43.09 -6.54 8.50
CA ILE A 807 -44.29 -6.77 9.32
C ILE A 807 -43.94 -6.77 10.82
N GLY A 808 -42.83 -7.40 11.21
CA GLY A 808 -42.30 -7.37 12.57
C GLY A 808 -42.12 -5.95 13.10
N HIS A 809 -41.45 -5.08 12.33
CA HIS A 809 -41.25 -3.66 12.69
C HIS A 809 -42.54 -2.83 12.71
N ILE A 810 -43.49 -3.11 11.80
CA ILE A 810 -44.82 -2.49 11.81
C ILE A 810 -45.58 -2.84 13.09
N VAL A 811 -45.62 -4.12 13.46
CA VAL A 811 -46.31 -4.60 14.66
C VAL A 811 -45.60 -4.13 15.93
N ALA A 812 -44.27 -4.06 15.94
CA ALA A 812 -43.51 -3.49 17.06
C ALA A 812 -43.84 -2.00 17.28
N SER A 813 -44.09 -1.25 16.20
CA SER A 813 -44.50 0.16 16.28
C SER A 813 -45.97 0.32 16.73
N GLN A 814 -46.81 -0.69 16.49
CA GLN A 814 -48.22 -0.69 16.90
C GLN A 814 -48.66 -2.06 17.44
N LEU A 815 -48.43 -2.29 18.73
CA LEU A 815 -48.71 -3.59 19.38
C LEU A 815 -50.20 -3.98 19.37
N SER A 816 -51.13 -3.04 19.15
CA SER A 816 -52.57 -3.33 19.15
C SER A 816 -53.02 -4.28 18.04
N ILE A 817 -52.28 -4.36 16.92
CA ILE A 817 -52.62 -5.27 15.81
C ILE A 817 -52.02 -6.68 15.96
N ALA A 818 -51.10 -6.87 16.91
CA ALA A 818 -50.34 -8.11 17.07
C ALA A 818 -51.21 -9.37 17.17
N ALA A 819 -52.22 -9.35 18.03
CA ALA A 819 -53.10 -10.50 18.25
C ALA A 819 -53.86 -10.91 16.97
N VAL A 820 -54.31 -9.92 16.17
CA VAL A 820 -55.01 -10.14 14.90
C VAL A 820 -54.05 -10.71 13.87
N THR A 821 -52.85 -10.13 13.74
CA THR A 821 -51.82 -10.59 12.81
C THR A 821 -51.38 -12.03 13.10
N ILE A 822 -51.13 -12.37 14.37
CA ILE A 822 -50.73 -13.73 14.76
C ILE A 822 -51.84 -14.74 14.44
N ALA A 823 -53.09 -14.43 14.80
CA ALA A 823 -54.22 -15.33 14.53
C ALA A 823 -54.44 -15.55 13.02
N GLU A 824 -54.31 -14.49 12.22
CA GLU A 824 -54.50 -14.53 10.78
C GLU A 824 -53.46 -15.41 10.08
N TYR A 825 -52.19 -15.33 10.46
CA TYR A 825 -51.15 -16.13 9.80
C TYR A 825 -50.97 -17.54 10.41
N ALA A 826 -51.29 -17.72 11.70
CA ALA A 826 -51.23 -19.04 12.34
C ALA A 826 -52.23 -20.04 11.74
N LYS A 827 -53.35 -19.55 11.18
CA LYS A 827 -54.35 -20.42 10.51
C LYS A 827 -53.77 -21.23 9.34
N HIS A 828 -52.72 -20.70 8.70
CA HIS A 828 -52.06 -21.35 7.56
C HIS A 828 -51.12 -22.49 7.99
N LEU A 829 -50.76 -22.58 9.27
CA LEU A 829 -49.85 -23.61 9.79
C LEU A 829 -50.55 -24.93 10.14
N LYS A 830 -51.88 -24.94 10.22
CA LYS A 830 -52.67 -26.12 10.60
C LYS A 830 -52.55 -27.24 9.57
N LYS A 831 -52.47 -28.50 10.02
CA LYS A 831 -52.33 -29.70 9.15
C LYS A 831 -53.37 -29.83 8.04
N ASN A 832 -54.59 -29.29 8.24
CA ASN A 832 -55.68 -29.34 7.26
C ASN A 832 -55.81 -28.04 6.42
N ALA A 833 -54.90 -27.08 6.56
CA ALA A 833 -54.97 -25.82 5.84
C ALA A 833 -54.64 -26.04 4.35
N LYS A 834 -55.54 -25.60 3.45
CA LYS A 834 -55.30 -25.57 1.99
C LYS A 834 -54.44 -24.37 1.56
N ALA A 835 -53.41 -24.04 2.34
CA ALA A 835 -52.52 -22.92 2.05
C ALA A 835 -51.44 -23.31 1.03
N LYS A 836 -51.01 -22.36 0.19
CA LYS A 836 -49.87 -22.57 -0.70
C LYS A 836 -48.58 -22.73 0.14
N PRO A 837 -47.63 -23.59 -0.25
CA PRO A 837 -46.37 -23.75 0.50
C PRO A 837 -45.60 -22.44 0.72
N SER A 838 -45.61 -21.52 -0.26
CA SER A 838 -45.01 -20.18 -0.13
C SER A 838 -45.65 -19.33 0.97
N LEU A 839 -46.97 -19.44 1.14
CA LEU A 839 -47.70 -18.73 2.20
C LEU A 839 -47.44 -19.37 3.57
N VAL A 840 -47.25 -20.69 3.64
CA VAL A 840 -46.84 -21.39 4.87
C VAL A 840 -45.45 -20.90 5.32
N ILE A 841 -44.49 -20.83 4.39
CA ILE A 841 -43.14 -20.31 4.66
C ILE A 841 -43.21 -18.87 5.18
N LEU A 842 -43.90 -17.97 4.47
CA LEU A 842 -44.04 -16.57 4.90
C LEU A 842 -44.76 -16.46 6.26
N SER A 843 -45.78 -17.28 6.51
CA SER A 843 -46.50 -17.29 7.80
C SER A 843 -45.60 -17.74 8.95
N LEU A 844 -44.76 -18.76 8.74
CA LEU A 844 -43.77 -19.21 9.73
C LEU A 844 -42.77 -18.08 10.05
N LEU A 845 -42.26 -17.38 9.03
CA LEU A 845 -41.32 -16.28 9.22
C LEU A 845 -41.97 -15.09 9.95
N ILE A 846 -43.20 -14.70 9.59
CA ILE A 846 -43.95 -13.64 10.28
C ILE A 846 -44.13 -14.00 11.76
N ILE A 847 -44.63 -15.20 12.06
CA ILE A 847 -44.85 -15.64 13.44
C ILE A 847 -43.54 -15.71 14.21
N GLY A 848 -42.44 -16.12 13.55
CA GLY A 848 -41.10 -16.09 14.12
C GLY A 848 -40.68 -14.68 14.53
N GLU A 849 -40.73 -13.71 13.62
CA GLU A 849 -40.35 -12.32 13.89
C GLU A 849 -41.22 -11.70 15.01
N LEU A 850 -42.53 -11.98 15.02
CA LEU A 850 -43.43 -11.54 16.08
C LEU A 850 -43.14 -12.22 17.42
N GLY A 851 -42.83 -13.52 17.40
CA GLY A 851 -42.50 -14.32 18.57
C GLY A 851 -41.21 -13.88 19.26
N ARG A 852 -40.35 -13.12 18.57
CA ARG A 852 -39.11 -12.58 19.16
C ARG A 852 -39.38 -11.58 20.28
N PHE A 853 -40.44 -10.78 20.18
CA PHE A 853 -40.76 -9.72 21.14
C PHE A 853 -42.16 -9.83 21.77
N ILE A 854 -42.98 -10.81 21.35
CA ILE A 854 -44.30 -11.09 21.93
C ILE A 854 -44.26 -12.45 22.63
N ASP A 855 -44.66 -12.49 23.90
CA ASP A 855 -44.84 -13.73 24.64
C ASP A 855 -46.05 -14.53 24.10
N MET A 856 -45.77 -15.65 23.43
CA MET A 856 -46.76 -16.56 22.86
C MET A 856 -47.12 -17.75 23.79
N SER A 857 -46.79 -17.69 25.08
CA SER A 857 -47.08 -18.77 26.05
C SER A 857 -48.56 -19.17 26.10
N ASN A 858 -49.46 -18.18 25.98
CA ASN A 858 -50.91 -18.40 25.91
C ASN A 858 -51.38 -19.03 24.58
N GLN A 859 -50.50 -19.09 23.58
CA GLN A 859 -50.73 -19.63 22.24
C GLN A 859 -49.68 -20.70 21.91
N SER A 860 -49.35 -21.57 22.88
CA SER A 860 -48.32 -22.61 22.74
C SER A 860 -48.57 -23.58 21.57
N GLU A 861 -49.80 -23.65 21.06
CA GLU A 861 -50.14 -24.38 19.83
C GLU A 861 -49.31 -23.89 18.62
N ASN A 862 -49.02 -22.59 18.52
CA ASN A 862 -48.23 -22.03 17.43
C ASN A 862 -46.79 -22.56 17.42
N PHE A 863 -46.18 -22.70 18.60
CA PHE A 863 -44.87 -23.31 18.76
C PHE A 863 -44.88 -24.79 18.35
N ASN A 864 -45.88 -25.56 18.81
CA ASN A 864 -46.02 -26.97 18.43
C ASN A 864 -46.24 -27.15 16.93
N MET A 865 -47.03 -26.28 16.30
CA MET A 865 -47.22 -26.27 14.84
C MET A 865 -45.90 -26.01 14.11
N ALA A 866 -45.06 -25.08 14.58
CA ALA A 866 -43.74 -24.85 13.99
C ALA A 866 -42.84 -26.10 14.09
N ILE A 867 -42.80 -26.77 15.23
CA ILE A 867 -42.02 -28.00 15.42
C ILE A 867 -42.51 -29.16 14.54
N ASP A 868 -43.82 -29.27 14.31
CA ASP A 868 -44.39 -30.28 13.42
C ASP A 868 -43.87 -30.13 11.98
N HIS A 869 -43.61 -28.90 11.52
CA HIS A 869 -43.05 -28.61 10.19
C HIS A 869 -41.56 -28.96 10.03
N PHE A 870 -40.86 -29.39 11.09
CA PHE A 870 -39.49 -29.93 10.97
C PHE A 870 -39.44 -31.20 10.11
N SER A 871 -40.56 -31.93 10.03
CA SER A 871 -40.71 -33.14 9.22
C SER A 871 -41.21 -32.88 7.79
N SER A 872 -41.28 -31.61 7.35
CA SER A 872 -41.76 -31.27 6.00
C SER A 872 -40.82 -31.79 4.90
N GLU A 873 -41.39 -32.22 3.77
CA GLU A 873 -40.62 -32.64 2.60
C GLU A 873 -39.84 -31.47 1.95
N GLN A 874 -40.31 -30.23 2.13
CA GLN A 874 -39.66 -29.04 1.59
C GLN A 874 -38.61 -28.48 2.55
N GLU A 875 -37.35 -28.39 2.10
CA GLU A 875 -36.25 -27.84 2.90
C GLU A 875 -36.48 -26.39 3.34
N GLU A 876 -37.00 -25.54 2.45
CA GLU A 876 -37.33 -24.13 2.77
C GLU A 876 -38.35 -24.03 3.92
N THR A 877 -39.33 -24.93 3.97
CA THR A 877 -40.32 -24.97 5.05
C THR A 877 -39.68 -25.44 6.35
N ARG A 878 -38.77 -26.43 6.30
CA ARG A 878 -38.01 -26.90 7.48
C ARG A 878 -37.13 -25.79 8.06
N ALA A 879 -36.45 -25.02 7.21
CA ALA A 879 -35.62 -23.90 7.63
C ALA A 879 -36.46 -22.76 8.25
N ALA A 880 -37.57 -22.37 7.60
CA ALA A 880 -38.50 -21.37 8.14
C ALA A 880 -39.14 -21.80 9.46
N ALA A 881 -39.41 -23.10 9.63
CA ALA A 881 -39.92 -23.66 10.87
C ALA A 881 -38.87 -23.59 12.01
N ALA A 882 -37.61 -23.92 11.73
CA ALA A 882 -36.51 -23.78 12.70
C ALA A 882 -36.33 -22.31 13.13
N PHE A 883 -36.37 -21.40 12.16
CA PHE A 883 -36.36 -19.95 12.39
C PHE A 883 -37.52 -19.51 13.30
N ALA A 884 -38.75 -19.95 12.99
CA ALA A 884 -39.93 -19.59 13.76
C ALA A 884 -39.87 -20.14 15.19
N ALA A 885 -39.54 -21.42 15.37
CA ALA A 885 -39.45 -22.06 16.67
C ALA A 885 -38.39 -21.40 17.57
N GLY A 886 -37.22 -21.07 17.01
CA GLY A 886 -36.15 -20.37 17.72
C GLY A 886 -36.57 -18.97 18.16
N ASN A 887 -37.16 -18.18 17.25
CA ASN A 887 -37.56 -16.81 17.58
C ASN A 887 -38.78 -16.74 18.50
N ILE A 888 -39.75 -17.67 18.41
CA ILE A 888 -40.84 -17.80 19.41
C ILE A 888 -40.28 -18.11 20.80
N ALA A 889 -39.21 -18.92 20.87
CA ALA A 889 -38.58 -19.23 22.15
C ALA A 889 -37.92 -18.01 22.82
N ILE A 890 -37.49 -17.00 22.05
CA ILE A 890 -36.93 -15.75 22.60
C ILE A 890 -38.01 -14.98 23.38
N GLY A 891 -39.25 -14.95 22.91
CA GLY A 891 -40.37 -14.30 23.60
C GLY A 891 -40.65 -14.89 25.00
N ASN A 892 -40.42 -16.19 25.20
CA ASN A 892 -40.44 -16.82 26.52
C ASN A 892 -39.50 -18.04 26.60
N LEU A 893 -38.27 -17.79 27.06
CA LEU A 893 -37.21 -18.80 27.11
C LEU A 893 -37.53 -19.96 28.07
N HIS A 894 -38.21 -19.69 29.19
CA HIS A 894 -38.47 -20.70 30.22
C HIS A 894 -39.43 -21.80 29.73
N GLN A 895 -40.41 -21.45 28.90
CA GLN A 895 -41.40 -22.41 28.41
C GLN A 895 -40.93 -23.18 27.17
N PHE A 896 -40.33 -22.50 26.20
CA PHE A 896 -40.10 -23.07 24.86
C PHE A 896 -38.68 -23.61 24.64
N LEU A 897 -37.65 -23.03 25.27
CA LEU A 897 -36.27 -23.48 25.09
C LEU A 897 -36.03 -24.94 25.54
N PRO A 898 -36.56 -25.41 26.70
CA PRO A 898 -36.40 -26.81 27.11
C PRO A 898 -36.96 -27.81 26.09
N ALA A 899 -38.01 -27.44 25.36
CA ALA A 899 -38.56 -28.29 24.31
C ALA A 899 -37.62 -28.42 23.11
N ILE A 900 -36.92 -27.34 22.73
CA ILE A 900 -35.89 -27.36 21.68
C ILE A 900 -34.71 -28.23 22.11
N ILE A 901 -34.22 -28.07 23.34
CA ILE A 901 -33.10 -28.84 23.89
C ILE A 901 -33.41 -30.35 23.89
N LYS A 902 -34.62 -30.71 24.32
CA LYS A 902 -35.06 -32.12 24.33
C LYS A 902 -35.03 -32.74 22.91
N ILE A 903 -35.29 -31.96 21.87
CA ILE A 903 -35.20 -32.42 20.46
C ILE A 903 -33.73 -32.59 20.06
N ILE A 904 -32.84 -31.68 20.46
CA ILE A 904 -31.38 -31.77 20.19
C ILE A 904 -30.81 -33.08 20.76
N GLU A 905 -31.18 -33.42 21.99
CA GLU A 905 -30.70 -34.63 22.69
C GLU A 905 -31.27 -35.91 22.05
N ASN A 906 -32.59 -35.97 21.83
CA ASN A 906 -33.29 -37.24 21.61
C ASN A 906 -33.62 -37.57 20.15
N ASP A 907 -33.65 -36.59 19.23
CA ASP A 907 -34.05 -36.82 17.83
C ASP A 907 -32.91 -36.49 16.84
N PRO A 908 -32.16 -37.50 16.35
CA PRO A 908 -31.06 -37.25 15.42
C PRO A 908 -31.50 -36.71 14.06
N LYS A 909 -32.75 -36.96 13.63
CA LYS A 909 -33.26 -36.48 12.32
C LYS A 909 -33.63 -35.00 12.38
N LYS A 910 -34.13 -34.54 13.53
CA LYS A 910 -34.52 -33.13 13.76
C LYS A 910 -33.41 -32.29 14.38
N ARG A 911 -32.34 -32.91 14.86
CA ARG A 911 -31.23 -32.26 15.59
C ARG A 911 -30.66 -31.04 14.90
N LEU A 912 -30.33 -31.12 13.61
CA LEU A 912 -29.74 -30.00 12.86
C LEU A 912 -30.67 -28.78 12.86
N LEU A 913 -31.97 -28.98 12.62
CA LEU A 913 -32.98 -27.91 12.64
C LEU A 913 -33.20 -27.34 14.04
N ALA A 914 -33.19 -28.19 15.07
CA ALA A 914 -33.28 -27.75 16.46
C ALA A 914 -32.03 -26.93 16.88
N LEU A 915 -30.84 -27.28 16.37
CA LEU A 915 -29.62 -26.49 16.56
C LEU A 915 -29.67 -25.15 15.82
N HIS A 916 -30.26 -25.10 14.63
CA HIS A 916 -30.54 -23.82 13.96
C HIS A 916 -31.52 -22.96 14.78
N ALA A 917 -32.57 -23.55 15.36
CA ALA A 917 -33.47 -22.84 16.25
C ALA A 917 -32.76 -22.34 17.52
N ALA A 918 -31.88 -23.15 18.12
CA ALA A 918 -31.05 -22.72 19.25
C ALA A 918 -30.06 -21.62 18.87
N LYS A 919 -29.51 -21.64 17.65
CA LYS A 919 -28.65 -20.57 17.13
C LYS A 919 -29.39 -19.24 17.04
N GLU A 920 -30.65 -19.23 16.59
CA GLU A 920 -31.49 -18.02 16.60
C GLU A 920 -31.62 -17.44 18.01
N VAL A 921 -31.88 -18.31 19.00
CA VAL A 921 -31.97 -17.92 20.43
C VAL A 921 -30.65 -17.28 20.90
N VAL A 922 -29.51 -17.94 20.67
CA VAL A 922 -28.20 -17.45 21.11
C VAL A 922 -27.80 -16.15 20.41
N THR A 923 -28.19 -15.98 19.14
CA THR A 923 -27.80 -14.80 18.34
C THR A 923 -28.63 -13.57 18.68
N HIS A 924 -29.93 -13.74 18.92
CA HIS A 924 -30.88 -12.62 19.04
C HIS A 924 -31.37 -12.34 20.48
N CYS A 925 -31.04 -13.17 21.47
CA CYS A 925 -31.30 -12.83 22.87
C CYS A 925 -30.44 -11.67 23.37
N SER A 926 -30.98 -10.90 24.31
CA SER A 926 -30.17 -9.94 25.07
C SER A 926 -29.14 -10.66 25.95
N HIS A 927 -28.04 -9.98 26.26
CA HIS A 927 -26.93 -10.55 27.03
C HIS A 927 -27.38 -11.15 28.38
N GLY A 928 -28.23 -10.44 29.14
CA GLY A 928 -28.73 -10.91 30.44
C GLY A 928 -29.73 -12.07 30.34
N GLN A 929 -30.54 -12.13 29.28
CA GLN A 929 -31.43 -13.28 29.05
C GLN A 929 -30.63 -14.53 28.70
N LEU A 930 -29.59 -14.38 27.87
CA LEU A 930 -28.74 -15.47 27.43
C LEU A 930 -27.92 -16.06 28.59
N GLU A 931 -27.40 -15.20 29.48
CA GLU A 931 -26.75 -15.62 30.73
C GLU A 931 -27.61 -16.57 31.56
N GLY A 932 -28.90 -16.24 31.74
CA GLY A 932 -29.83 -17.05 32.53
C GLY A 932 -30.12 -18.45 31.96
N VAL A 933 -29.84 -18.69 30.68
CA VAL A 933 -30.10 -19.98 30.00
C VAL A 933 -28.83 -20.65 29.45
N ALA A 934 -27.66 -20.04 29.62
CA ALA A 934 -26.41 -20.51 29.04
C ALA A 934 -26.05 -21.93 29.48
N ASP A 935 -26.26 -22.27 30.76
CA ASP A 935 -25.99 -23.60 31.32
C ASP A 935 -26.86 -24.70 30.71
N LEU A 936 -28.09 -24.37 30.32
CA LEU A 936 -29.01 -25.33 29.68
C LEU A 936 -28.56 -25.69 28.26
N LEU A 937 -27.88 -24.77 27.57
CA LEU A 937 -27.41 -24.96 26.20
C LEU A 937 -25.99 -25.54 26.14
N TRP A 938 -25.13 -25.19 27.09
CA TRP A 938 -23.70 -25.50 27.06
C TRP A 938 -23.40 -27.00 26.93
N GLY A 939 -23.95 -27.84 27.82
CA GLY A 939 -23.71 -29.29 27.82
C GLY A 939 -24.17 -29.98 26.53
N PRO A 940 -25.46 -29.86 26.15
CA PRO A 940 -25.99 -30.50 24.94
C PRO A 940 -25.29 -30.08 23.65
N LEU A 941 -24.82 -28.83 23.53
CA LEU A 941 -24.09 -28.36 22.35
C LEU A 941 -22.74 -29.06 22.17
N PHE A 942 -22.02 -29.36 23.26
CA PHE A 942 -20.75 -30.08 23.19
C PHE A 942 -20.92 -31.58 22.95
N GLU A 943 -21.82 -32.23 23.67
CA GLU A 943 -22.00 -33.69 23.56
C GLU A 943 -22.43 -34.09 22.14
N ASN A 944 -23.27 -33.26 21.52
CA ASN A 944 -23.77 -33.51 20.17
C ASN A 944 -22.83 -33.05 19.05
N SER A 945 -21.73 -32.34 19.35
CA SER A 945 -20.73 -31.94 18.34
C SER A 945 -19.63 -32.99 18.12
N GLN A 946 -19.42 -33.92 19.07
CA GLN A 946 -18.29 -34.85 19.08
C GLN A 946 -18.30 -35.91 17.95
N ASN A 947 -19.46 -36.21 17.34
CA ASN A 947 -19.60 -37.23 16.29
C ASN A 947 -20.56 -36.79 15.17
N ALA A 948 -20.68 -35.48 14.96
CA ALA A 948 -21.63 -34.92 14.00
C ALA A 948 -20.97 -34.41 12.72
N GLU A 949 -21.77 -34.27 11.67
CA GLU A 949 -21.34 -33.66 10.41
C GLU A 949 -20.74 -32.26 10.63
N GLU A 950 -19.83 -31.85 9.75
CA GLU A 950 -19.17 -30.53 9.79
C GLU A 950 -20.19 -29.37 9.88
N SER A 951 -21.32 -29.48 9.20
CA SER A 951 -22.45 -28.55 9.26
C SER A 951 -22.99 -28.36 10.69
N THR A 952 -23.20 -29.46 11.40
CA THR A 952 -23.71 -29.48 12.78
C THR A 952 -22.67 -28.90 13.75
N ARG A 953 -21.38 -29.26 13.55
CA ARG A 953 -20.27 -28.75 14.37
C ARG A 953 -20.09 -27.24 14.22
N ASN A 954 -20.24 -26.69 13.01
CA ASN A 954 -20.13 -25.26 12.78
C ASN A 954 -21.26 -24.47 13.45
N VAL A 955 -22.50 -24.97 13.42
CA VAL A 955 -23.63 -24.35 14.14
C VAL A 955 -23.40 -24.39 15.65
N ALA A 956 -22.99 -25.55 16.19
CA ALA A 956 -22.68 -25.68 17.61
C ALA A 956 -21.52 -24.75 18.04
N ALA A 957 -20.45 -24.68 17.24
CA ALA A 957 -19.31 -23.79 17.50
C ALA A 957 -19.73 -22.31 17.54
N ALA A 958 -20.60 -21.87 16.62
CA ALA A 958 -21.13 -20.50 16.63
C ALA A 958 -21.91 -20.18 17.92
N CYS A 959 -22.76 -21.11 18.37
CA CYS A 959 -23.48 -20.97 19.63
C CYS A 959 -22.53 -20.94 20.83
N LEU A 960 -21.58 -21.86 20.90
CA LEU A 960 -20.61 -21.96 22.00
C LEU A 960 -19.72 -20.70 22.09
N GLY A 961 -19.29 -20.16 20.95
CA GLY A 961 -18.52 -18.93 20.88
C GLY A 961 -19.29 -17.75 21.49
N LYS A 962 -20.54 -17.54 21.08
CA LYS A 962 -21.38 -16.46 21.61
C LYS A 962 -21.76 -16.69 23.09
N LEU A 963 -21.96 -17.93 23.53
CA LEU A 963 -22.18 -18.23 24.94
C LEU A 963 -20.95 -17.93 25.78
N ALA A 964 -19.74 -18.22 25.27
CA ALA A 964 -18.49 -17.94 25.99
C ALA A 964 -18.26 -16.44 26.25
N THR A 965 -18.84 -15.55 25.43
CA THR A 965 -18.76 -14.10 25.65
C THR A 965 -19.69 -13.60 26.75
N THR A 966 -20.65 -14.41 27.21
CA THR A 966 -21.53 -14.04 28.33
C THR A 966 -20.81 -14.10 29.68
N HIS A 967 -20.13 -15.21 29.97
CA HIS A 967 -19.41 -15.47 31.23
C HIS A 967 -17.99 -15.98 30.95
N PRO A 968 -17.05 -15.07 30.61
CA PRO A 968 -15.73 -15.47 30.13
C PRO A 968 -14.95 -16.28 31.16
N SER A 969 -15.02 -15.89 32.43
CA SER A 969 -14.35 -16.56 33.55
C SER A 969 -14.80 -18.00 33.78
N ARG A 970 -16.04 -18.35 33.38
CA ARG A 970 -16.60 -19.69 33.56
C ARG A 970 -16.43 -20.58 32.33
N TYR A 971 -16.65 -20.02 31.14
CA TYR A 971 -16.73 -20.79 29.90
C TYR A 971 -15.40 -20.87 29.13
N LEU A 972 -14.53 -19.85 29.19
CA LEU A 972 -13.23 -19.90 28.53
C LEU A 972 -12.30 -21.00 29.10
N PRO A 973 -12.20 -21.21 30.43
CA PRO A 973 -11.39 -22.31 30.95
C PRO A 973 -11.89 -23.69 30.51
N GLN A 974 -13.20 -23.85 30.33
CA GLN A 974 -13.79 -25.11 29.85
C GLN A 974 -13.47 -25.36 28.38
N LEU A 975 -13.51 -24.31 27.54
CA LEU A 975 -13.04 -24.39 26.15
C LEU A 975 -11.54 -24.73 26.10
N HIS A 976 -10.73 -24.08 26.93
CA HIS A 976 -9.29 -24.29 27.00
C HIS A 976 -8.94 -25.73 27.41
N ALA A 977 -9.63 -26.30 28.40
CA ALA A 977 -9.41 -27.71 28.80
C ALA A 977 -9.62 -28.71 27.65
N ARG A 978 -10.51 -28.39 26.70
CA ARG A 978 -10.90 -29.26 25.57
C ARG A 978 -9.97 -29.16 24.37
N ILE A 979 -8.97 -28.26 24.36
CA ILE A 979 -7.95 -28.22 23.30
C ILE A 979 -7.05 -29.46 23.30
N LYS A 980 -6.99 -30.20 24.42
CA LYS A 980 -6.23 -31.44 24.59
C LYS A 980 -7.09 -32.70 24.53
N ASP A 981 -8.36 -32.57 24.12
CA ASP A 981 -9.27 -33.71 24.01
C ASP A 981 -8.75 -34.70 22.94
N PRO A 982 -8.77 -36.03 23.19
CA PRO A 982 -8.32 -37.02 22.20
C PRO A 982 -9.13 -36.95 20.90
N ASN A 983 -10.39 -36.52 20.94
CA ASN A 983 -11.22 -36.43 19.75
C ASN A 983 -10.87 -35.17 18.91
N PRO A 984 -10.39 -35.33 17.66
CA PRO A 984 -10.07 -34.19 16.79
C PRO A 984 -11.27 -33.30 16.49
N ASP A 985 -12.48 -33.87 16.45
CA ASP A 985 -13.70 -33.09 16.17
C ASP A 985 -14.07 -32.16 17.33
N SER A 986 -13.80 -32.58 18.56
CA SER A 986 -13.95 -31.71 19.74
C SER A 986 -12.98 -30.53 19.68
N ARG A 987 -11.71 -30.79 19.35
CA ARG A 987 -10.70 -29.73 19.20
C ARG A 987 -11.08 -28.75 18.07
N ALA A 988 -11.56 -29.27 16.95
CA ALA A 988 -12.07 -28.46 15.83
C ALA A 988 -13.24 -27.55 16.23
N THR A 989 -14.23 -28.07 16.98
CA THR A 989 -15.36 -27.28 17.48
C THR A 989 -14.90 -26.15 18.40
N VAL A 990 -13.96 -26.42 19.30
CA VAL A 990 -13.42 -25.41 20.23
C VAL A 990 -12.71 -24.28 19.48
N VAL A 991 -11.83 -24.60 18.54
CA VAL A 991 -11.12 -23.59 17.73
C VAL A 991 -12.10 -22.74 16.92
N SER A 992 -13.07 -23.38 16.27
CA SER A 992 -14.13 -22.67 15.56
C SER A 992 -14.97 -21.79 16.47
N ALA A 993 -15.24 -22.21 17.72
CA ALA A 993 -15.99 -21.41 18.68
C ALA A 993 -15.25 -20.13 19.06
N ILE A 994 -13.92 -20.22 19.29
CA ILE A 994 -13.07 -19.06 19.54
C ILE A 994 -13.07 -18.09 18.36
N ARG A 995 -13.15 -18.57 17.11
CA ARG A 995 -13.29 -17.67 15.95
C ARG A 995 -14.51 -16.74 16.07
N TYR A 996 -15.63 -17.24 16.60
CA TYR A 996 -16.85 -16.45 16.77
C TYR A 996 -16.80 -15.47 17.95
N THR A 997 -15.80 -15.52 18.85
CA THR A 997 -15.68 -14.56 19.96
C THR A 997 -15.08 -13.23 19.53
N PHE A 998 -14.45 -13.14 18.36
CA PHE A 998 -13.75 -11.92 17.94
C PHE A 998 -14.65 -10.78 17.45
N VAL A 999 -15.91 -11.06 17.09
CA VAL A 999 -16.78 -10.09 16.38
C VAL A 999 -17.40 -9.06 17.34
N GLU A 1000 -17.77 -9.45 18.56
CA GLU A 1000 -18.52 -8.61 19.51
C GLU A 1000 -18.11 -8.88 20.97
N THR A 1001 -16.89 -8.50 21.36
CA THR A 1001 -16.38 -8.69 22.73
C THR A 1001 -15.79 -7.42 23.32
N SER A 1002 -16.09 -7.17 24.60
CA SER A 1002 -15.61 -6.03 25.38
C SER A 1002 -14.11 -6.13 25.71
N GLN A 1003 -13.50 -5.00 26.07
CA GLN A 1003 -12.10 -4.97 26.54
C GLN A 1003 -11.86 -5.90 27.75
N THR A 1004 -12.86 -6.06 28.62
CA THR A 1004 -12.80 -6.96 29.78
C THR A 1004 -12.73 -8.45 29.41
N PHE A 1005 -13.32 -8.83 28.27
CA PHE A 1005 -13.17 -10.19 27.73
C PHE A 1005 -11.73 -10.42 27.26
N ASP A 1006 -11.17 -9.42 26.57
CA ASP A 1006 -9.84 -9.47 25.98
C ASP A 1006 -8.75 -9.66 27.04
N ASP A 1007 -8.88 -9.03 28.20
CA ASP A 1007 -7.91 -9.15 29.31
C ASP A 1007 -7.84 -10.58 29.86
N VAL A 1008 -8.98 -11.28 29.96
CA VAL A 1008 -9.05 -12.68 30.42
C VAL A 1008 -8.62 -13.65 29.32
N PHE A 1009 -8.90 -13.30 28.07
CA PHE A 1009 -8.67 -14.18 26.93
C PHE A 1009 -7.22 -14.14 26.41
N SER A 1010 -6.54 -12.99 26.47
CA SER A 1010 -5.19 -12.80 25.93
C SER A 1010 -4.18 -13.86 26.40
N PRO A 1011 -4.10 -14.23 27.70
CA PRO A 1011 -3.13 -15.24 28.16
C PRO A 1011 -3.39 -16.64 27.59
N LEU A 1012 -4.65 -16.97 27.24
CA LEU A 1012 -5.06 -18.29 26.77
C LEU A 1012 -5.02 -18.40 25.23
N LEU A 1013 -4.98 -17.26 24.53
CA LEU A 1013 -5.09 -17.21 23.07
C LEU A 1013 -4.01 -18.02 22.36
N VAL A 1014 -2.77 -17.97 22.85
CA VAL A 1014 -1.65 -18.70 22.24
C VAL A 1014 -1.94 -20.19 22.16
N ASP A 1015 -2.46 -20.78 23.24
CA ASP A 1015 -2.71 -22.21 23.31
C ASP A 1015 -3.77 -22.66 22.29
N PHE A 1016 -4.81 -21.85 22.06
CA PHE A 1016 -5.80 -22.12 21.01
C PHE A 1016 -5.19 -22.04 19.61
N LEU A 1017 -4.38 -21.01 19.35
CA LEU A 1017 -3.79 -20.79 18.02
C LEU A 1017 -2.67 -21.79 17.72
N SER A 1018 -1.93 -22.25 18.74
CA SER A 1018 -0.89 -23.28 18.60
C SER A 1018 -1.40 -24.63 18.08
N LEU A 1019 -2.72 -24.87 18.07
CA LEU A 1019 -3.34 -26.00 17.37
C LEU A 1019 -3.14 -25.99 15.84
N MET A 1020 -2.51 -24.95 15.28
CA MET A 1020 -1.98 -25.00 13.91
C MET A 1020 -0.90 -26.08 13.72
N ALA A 1021 -0.34 -26.62 14.81
CA ALA A 1021 0.60 -27.75 14.78
C ALA A 1021 -0.04 -29.12 15.11
N ASP A 1022 -1.38 -29.21 15.20
CA ASP A 1022 -2.13 -30.45 15.54
C ASP A 1022 -1.88 -31.58 14.53
N ASP A 1023 -2.09 -32.86 14.88
CA ASP A 1023 -1.95 -33.95 13.90
C ASP A 1023 -3.03 -33.94 12.81
N ASN A 1024 -4.21 -33.37 13.10
CA ASN A 1024 -5.34 -33.34 12.19
C ASN A 1024 -5.36 -32.06 11.33
N ILE A 1025 -5.37 -32.23 10.01
CA ILE A 1025 -5.34 -31.14 9.01
C ILE A 1025 -6.52 -30.17 9.17
N VAL A 1026 -7.71 -30.67 9.52
CA VAL A 1026 -8.91 -29.83 9.69
C VAL A 1026 -8.73 -28.90 10.88
N VAL A 1027 -8.16 -29.39 11.99
CA VAL A 1027 -7.86 -28.57 13.17
C VAL A 1027 -6.82 -27.50 12.82
N ARG A 1028 -5.76 -27.85 12.07
CA ARG A 1028 -4.77 -26.87 11.60
C ARG A 1028 -5.40 -25.76 10.78
N ARG A 1029 -6.20 -26.13 9.77
CA ARG A 1029 -6.90 -25.18 8.88
C ARG A 1029 -7.81 -24.24 9.66
N LEU A 1030 -8.60 -24.78 10.60
CA LEU A 1030 -9.48 -23.97 11.44
C LEU A 1030 -8.69 -23.05 12.37
N SER A 1031 -7.55 -23.49 12.90
CA SER A 1031 -6.67 -22.66 13.73
C SER A 1031 -6.08 -21.50 12.93
N LEU A 1032 -5.60 -21.74 11.71
CA LEU A 1032 -5.12 -20.69 10.80
C LEU A 1032 -6.24 -19.70 10.44
N SER A 1033 -7.44 -20.19 10.14
CA SER A 1033 -8.61 -19.34 9.88
C SER A 1033 -8.98 -18.49 11.11
N THR A 1034 -8.82 -19.05 12.30
CA THR A 1034 -9.06 -18.36 13.58
C THR A 1034 -7.99 -17.28 13.83
N LEU A 1035 -6.72 -17.58 13.56
CA LEU A 1035 -5.63 -16.58 13.58
C LEU A 1035 -5.89 -15.45 12.58
N ASN A 1036 -6.33 -15.76 11.36
CA ASN A 1036 -6.66 -14.77 10.35
C ASN A 1036 -7.80 -13.83 10.83
N SER A 1037 -8.84 -14.42 11.42
CA SER A 1037 -9.95 -13.66 12.01
C SER A 1037 -9.48 -12.77 13.16
N ALA A 1038 -8.64 -13.30 14.06
CA ALA A 1038 -8.06 -12.56 15.18
C ALA A 1038 -7.21 -11.38 14.69
N ALA A 1039 -6.32 -11.63 13.72
CA ALA A 1039 -5.45 -10.61 13.14
C ALA A 1039 -6.23 -9.48 12.47
N ARG A 1040 -7.36 -9.79 11.80
CA ARG A 1040 -8.21 -8.78 11.13
C ARG A 1040 -9.03 -7.94 12.10
N THR A 1041 -9.58 -8.55 13.14
CA THR A 1041 -10.59 -7.91 14.02
C THR A 1041 -9.99 -7.33 15.30
N LYS A 1042 -9.01 -8.03 15.89
CA LYS A 1042 -8.34 -7.64 17.14
C LYS A 1042 -6.82 -7.83 17.05
N PRO A 1043 -6.10 -7.03 16.22
CA PRO A 1043 -4.65 -7.17 16.03
C PRO A 1043 -3.85 -7.06 17.34
N HIS A 1044 -4.31 -6.25 18.30
CA HIS A 1044 -3.61 -6.01 19.57
C HIS A 1044 -3.40 -7.30 20.39
N LEU A 1045 -4.33 -8.24 20.32
CA LEU A 1045 -4.22 -9.53 21.00
C LEU A 1045 -3.17 -10.45 20.37
N VAL A 1046 -2.92 -10.32 19.07
CA VAL A 1046 -2.01 -11.20 18.33
C VAL A 1046 -0.58 -10.67 18.37
N ARG A 1047 -0.38 -9.35 18.34
CA ARG A 1047 0.95 -8.70 18.22
C ARG A 1047 1.97 -9.17 19.24
N GLY A 1048 1.59 -9.36 20.50
CA GLY A 1048 2.49 -9.81 21.57
C GLY A 1048 2.94 -11.26 21.44
N HIS A 1049 2.23 -12.08 20.65
CA HIS A 1049 2.44 -13.52 20.56
C HIS A 1049 2.99 -13.99 19.19
N LEU A 1050 3.19 -13.07 18.24
CA LEU A 1050 3.63 -13.41 16.89
C LEU A 1050 4.96 -14.16 16.83
N THR A 1051 5.91 -13.87 17.72
CA THR A 1051 7.20 -14.56 17.78
C THR A 1051 7.04 -16.09 17.98
N ALA A 1052 6.00 -16.51 18.72
CA ALA A 1052 5.70 -17.93 18.93
C ALA A 1052 4.84 -18.55 17.81
N LEU A 1053 4.00 -17.75 17.16
CA LEU A 1053 3.02 -18.21 16.17
C LEU A 1053 3.58 -18.26 14.74
N LEU A 1054 4.43 -17.30 14.35
CA LEU A 1054 4.97 -17.17 12.99
C LEU A 1054 5.72 -18.41 12.50
N PRO A 1055 6.59 -19.08 13.29
CA PRO A 1055 7.29 -20.28 12.82
C PRO A 1055 6.31 -21.41 12.43
N ASN A 1056 5.23 -21.56 13.19
CA ASN A 1056 4.21 -22.57 12.91
C ASN A 1056 3.38 -22.19 11.67
N LEU A 1057 3.03 -20.90 11.51
CA LEU A 1057 2.38 -20.38 10.31
C LEU A 1057 3.23 -20.62 9.04
N TYR A 1058 4.52 -20.28 9.08
CA TYR A 1058 5.43 -20.45 7.94
C TYR A 1058 5.71 -21.90 7.60
N LYS A 1059 5.57 -22.82 8.55
CA LYS A 1059 5.67 -24.27 8.27
C LYS A 1059 4.51 -24.74 7.39
N GLU A 1060 3.31 -24.20 7.60
CA GLU A 1060 2.11 -24.55 6.84
C GLU A 1060 2.06 -23.89 5.44
N THR A 1061 3.01 -23.01 5.09
CA THR A 1061 3.12 -22.49 3.70
C THR A 1061 3.89 -23.45 2.78
N VAL A 1062 4.56 -24.47 3.31
CA VAL A 1062 5.40 -25.39 2.53
C VAL A 1062 4.54 -26.52 1.96
N VAL A 1063 4.73 -26.84 0.67
CA VAL A 1063 4.09 -27.99 0.03
C VAL A 1063 4.56 -29.28 0.69
N ASN A 1064 3.63 -30.04 1.26
CA ASN A 1064 3.91 -31.34 1.88
C ASN A 1064 3.58 -32.49 0.90
N PRO A 1065 4.58 -33.18 0.34
CA PRO A 1065 4.34 -34.24 -0.66
C PRO A 1065 3.52 -35.41 -0.12
N SER A 1066 3.50 -35.64 1.20
CA SER A 1066 2.73 -36.74 1.81
C SER A 1066 1.20 -36.54 1.73
N LEU A 1067 0.74 -35.30 1.50
CA LEU A 1067 -0.67 -34.95 1.36
C LEU A 1067 -1.13 -34.89 -0.11
N ILE A 1068 -0.23 -35.19 -1.05
CA ILE A 1068 -0.52 -35.16 -2.48
C ILE A 1068 -0.71 -36.59 -2.98
N ARG A 1069 -1.90 -36.88 -3.52
CA ARG A 1069 -2.21 -38.16 -4.15
C ARG A 1069 -2.57 -37.96 -5.61
N THR A 1070 -2.05 -38.84 -6.47
CA THR A 1070 -2.37 -38.86 -7.91
C THR A 1070 -3.48 -39.86 -8.16
N VAL A 1071 -4.64 -39.39 -8.62
CA VAL A 1071 -5.75 -40.24 -9.05
C VAL A 1071 -5.68 -40.39 -10.58
N GLN A 1072 -5.51 -41.63 -11.05
CA GLN A 1072 -5.49 -41.92 -12.47
C GLN A 1072 -6.93 -42.08 -13.00
N MET A 1073 -7.30 -41.26 -13.99
CA MET A 1073 -8.58 -41.34 -14.70
C MET A 1073 -8.33 -41.70 -16.17
N GLY A 1074 -8.08 -42.99 -16.43
CA GLY A 1074 -7.73 -43.48 -17.77
C GLY A 1074 -6.38 -42.92 -18.25
N PRO A 1075 -6.32 -42.18 -19.38
CA PRO A 1075 -5.09 -41.52 -19.84
C PRO A 1075 -4.74 -40.24 -19.05
N TRP A 1076 -5.65 -39.73 -18.21
CA TRP A 1076 -5.45 -38.50 -17.44
C TRP A 1076 -4.97 -38.80 -16.01
N THR A 1077 -4.12 -37.93 -15.47
CA THR A 1077 -3.74 -37.97 -14.05
C THR A 1077 -4.22 -36.69 -13.37
N HIS A 1078 -4.95 -36.84 -12.28
CA HIS A 1078 -5.42 -35.72 -11.47
C HIS A 1078 -4.69 -35.75 -10.12
N LYS A 1079 -3.88 -34.72 -9.85
CA LYS A 1079 -3.23 -34.53 -8.55
C LYS A 1079 -4.25 -33.91 -7.59
N VAL A 1080 -4.55 -34.60 -6.50
CA VAL A 1080 -5.36 -34.09 -5.38
C VAL A 1080 -4.40 -33.76 -4.25
N ASP A 1081 -4.35 -32.49 -3.87
CA ASP A 1081 -3.55 -31.98 -2.77
C ASP A 1081 -4.46 -31.69 -1.58
N ASP A 1082 -4.52 -32.62 -0.63
CA ASP A 1082 -5.40 -32.51 0.55
C ASP A 1082 -4.88 -31.41 1.54
N GLY A 1083 -3.67 -30.87 1.34
CA GLY A 1083 -3.10 -29.78 2.12
C GLY A 1083 -3.29 -28.38 1.52
N LEU A 1084 -3.83 -28.27 0.30
CA LEU A 1084 -3.95 -27.01 -0.44
C LEU A 1084 -4.75 -25.95 0.31
N ASP A 1085 -5.91 -26.31 0.86
CA ASP A 1085 -6.78 -25.38 1.61
C ASP A 1085 -6.08 -24.78 2.84
N THR A 1086 -5.29 -25.60 3.54
CA THR A 1086 -4.50 -25.17 4.70
C THR A 1086 -3.40 -24.20 4.27
N ARG A 1087 -2.67 -24.50 3.19
CA ARG A 1087 -1.65 -23.58 2.62
C ARG A 1087 -2.27 -22.26 2.19
N LYS A 1088 -3.40 -22.29 1.50
CA LYS A 1088 -4.13 -21.08 1.09
C LYS A 1088 -4.47 -20.22 2.30
N THR A 1089 -5.04 -20.82 3.34
CA THR A 1089 -5.40 -20.12 4.59
C THR A 1089 -4.15 -19.53 5.27
N ALA A 1090 -3.00 -20.21 5.22
CA ALA A 1090 -1.73 -19.68 5.74
C ALA A 1090 -1.28 -18.42 4.97
N TYR A 1091 -1.30 -18.45 3.63
CA TYR A 1091 -0.96 -17.28 2.80
C TYR A 1091 -1.94 -16.12 2.97
N GLU A 1092 -3.25 -16.38 3.10
CA GLU A 1092 -4.24 -15.36 3.43
C GLU A 1092 -3.97 -14.73 4.81
N THR A 1093 -3.58 -15.55 5.79
CA THR A 1093 -3.22 -15.08 7.13
C THR A 1093 -1.98 -14.20 7.09
N MET A 1094 -0.96 -14.58 6.32
CA MET A 1094 0.24 -13.76 6.10
C MET A 1094 -0.11 -12.39 5.49
N TYR A 1095 -1.01 -12.37 4.50
CA TYR A 1095 -1.48 -11.13 3.88
C TYR A 1095 -2.20 -10.23 4.91
N THR A 1096 -3.07 -10.78 5.75
CA THR A 1096 -3.74 -10.01 6.83
C THR A 1096 -2.74 -9.49 7.87
N LEU A 1097 -1.73 -10.29 8.24
CA LEU A 1097 -0.69 -9.89 9.20
C LEU A 1097 0.18 -8.76 8.63
N LEU A 1098 0.43 -8.75 7.32
CA LEU A 1098 1.18 -7.68 6.65
C LEU A 1098 0.50 -6.31 6.83
N ASP A 1099 -0.84 -6.26 6.75
CA ASP A 1099 -1.58 -5.01 6.93
C ASP A 1099 -1.77 -4.59 8.40
N THR A 1100 -1.85 -5.55 9.32
CA THR A 1100 -2.28 -5.29 10.71
C THR A 1100 -1.15 -5.30 11.74
N CYS A 1101 -0.08 -6.07 11.50
CA CYS A 1101 0.97 -6.40 12.47
C CYS A 1101 2.40 -6.26 11.92
N LEU A 1102 2.60 -5.43 10.89
CA LEU A 1102 3.89 -5.25 10.22
C LEU A 1102 5.07 -5.02 11.17
N SER A 1103 4.90 -4.23 12.23
CA SER A 1103 5.99 -3.83 13.13
C SER A 1103 6.64 -4.98 13.90
N LYS A 1104 5.99 -6.16 13.95
CA LYS A 1104 6.50 -7.37 14.60
C LYS A 1104 6.92 -8.45 13.59
N LEU A 1105 6.78 -8.21 12.29
CA LEU A 1105 7.19 -9.15 11.25
C LEU A 1105 8.67 -8.96 10.91
N ASN A 1106 9.44 -10.05 10.92
CA ASN A 1106 10.74 -10.07 10.28
C ASN A 1106 10.54 -10.14 8.75
N LEU A 1107 10.78 -9.01 8.08
CA LEU A 1107 10.55 -8.88 6.64
C LEU A 1107 11.41 -9.82 5.79
N HIS A 1108 12.62 -10.15 6.24
CA HIS A 1108 13.49 -11.06 5.49
C HIS A 1108 12.92 -12.49 5.51
N GLU A 1109 12.56 -12.99 6.69
CA GLU A 1109 11.92 -14.30 6.86
C GLU A 1109 10.55 -14.36 6.15
N PHE A 1110 9.79 -13.26 6.20
CA PHE A 1110 8.52 -13.15 5.49
C PHE A 1110 8.71 -13.26 3.97
N LEU A 1111 9.70 -12.54 3.39
CA LEU A 1111 10.02 -12.61 1.97
C LEU A 1111 10.51 -14.00 1.53
N GLU A 1112 11.22 -14.72 2.40
CA GLU A 1112 11.59 -16.14 2.16
C GLU A 1112 10.40 -17.09 2.04
N ARG A 1113 9.18 -16.67 2.42
CA ARG A 1113 7.94 -17.43 2.20
C ARG A 1113 7.08 -16.88 1.06
N VAL A 1114 7.09 -15.56 0.84
CA VAL A 1114 6.37 -14.91 -0.26
C VAL A 1114 6.96 -15.30 -1.63
N ILE A 1115 8.29 -15.28 -1.79
CA ILE A 1115 8.94 -15.55 -3.08
C ILE A 1115 8.66 -17.00 -3.56
N PRO A 1116 8.80 -18.05 -2.73
CA PRO A 1116 8.40 -19.40 -3.12
C PRO A 1116 6.92 -19.54 -3.47
N GLY A 1117 6.04 -18.73 -2.88
CA GLY A 1117 4.60 -18.73 -3.19
C GLY A 1117 4.28 -18.36 -4.64
N LEU A 1118 5.17 -17.63 -5.33
CA LEU A 1118 5.06 -17.36 -6.78
C LEU A 1118 5.23 -18.62 -7.64
N SER A 1119 5.85 -19.66 -7.08
CA SER A 1119 6.13 -20.93 -7.75
C SER A 1119 5.18 -22.06 -7.38
N ASP A 1120 4.19 -21.82 -6.52
CA ASP A 1120 3.17 -22.83 -6.15
C ASP A 1120 2.38 -23.30 -7.37
N ASP A 1121 1.81 -24.51 -7.33
CA ASP A 1121 0.98 -25.03 -8.41
C ASP A 1121 -0.39 -24.32 -8.47
N SER A 1122 -0.88 -23.79 -7.34
CA SER A 1122 -2.16 -23.08 -7.25
C SER A 1122 -2.07 -21.62 -7.69
N ASP A 1123 -2.93 -21.22 -8.62
CA ASP A 1123 -3.00 -19.83 -9.08
C ASP A 1123 -3.48 -18.86 -7.98
N GLU A 1124 -4.29 -19.32 -7.03
CA GLU A 1124 -4.77 -18.48 -5.92
C GLU A 1124 -3.61 -18.06 -5.00
N ILE A 1125 -2.69 -18.97 -4.68
CA ILE A 1125 -1.51 -18.68 -3.86
C ILE A 1125 -0.57 -17.70 -4.58
N LYS A 1126 -0.42 -17.84 -5.91
CA LYS A 1126 0.34 -16.88 -6.73
C LYS A 1126 -0.29 -15.49 -6.69
N VAL A 1127 -1.62 -15.37 -6.82
CA VAL A 1127 -2.33 -14.09 -6.73
C VAL A 1127 -2.14 -13.44 -5.37
N ILE A 1128 -2.28 -14.19 -4.27
CA ILE A 1128 -2.02 -13.65 -2.91
C ILE A 1128 -0.55 -13.20 -2.78
N SER A 1129 0.39 -13.94 -3.35
CA SER A 1129 1.82 -13.59 -3.38
C SER A 1129 2.07 -12.29 -4.17
N HIS A 1130 1.42 -12.09 -5.32
CA HIS A 1130 1.45 -10.82 -6.06
C HIS A 1130 0.89 -9.66 -5.22
N MET A 1131 -0.23 -9.86 -4.52
CA MET A 1131 -0.81 -8.85 -3.64
C MET A 1131 0.11 -8.49 -2.47
N MET A 1132 0.77 -9.48 -1.86
CA MET A 1132 1.78 -9.25 -0.82
C MET A 1132 2.97 -8.45 -1.36
N LEU A 1133 3.50 -8.79 -2.54
CA LEU A 1133 4.60 -8.03 -3.15
C LEU A 1133 4.20 -6.60 -3.51
N PHE A 1134 2.99 -6.41 -4.05
CA PHE A 1134 2.45 -5.08 -4.31
C PHE A 1134 2.39 -4.26 -3.02
N ARG A 1135 1.89 -4.83 -1.93
CA ARG A 1135 1.81 -4.13 -0.64
C ARG A 1135 3.19 -3.87 -0.04
N LEU A 1136 4.07 -4.87 -0.02
CA LEU A 1136 5.45 -4.75 0.46
C LEU A 1136 6.24 -3.68 -0.31
N SER A 1137 5.95 -3.47 -1.59
CA SER A 1137 6.58 -2.39 -2.37
C SER A 1137 6.25 -0.99 -1.83
N GLN A 1138 5.09 -0.83 -1.20
CA GLN A 1138 4.67 0.44 -0.61
C GLN A 1138 5.19 0.61 0.81
N VAL A 1139 5.25 -0.47 1.59
CA VAL A 1139 5.51 -0.36 3.04
C VAL A 1139 6.96 -0.65 3.42
N ALA A 1140 7.67 -1.48 2.64
CA ALA A 1140 9.07 -1.82 2.89
C ALA A 1140 9.90 -1.86 1.59
N PRO A 1141 9.98 -0.73 0.85
CA PRO A 1141 10.59 -0.68 -0.48
C PRO A 1141 12.06 -1.15 -0.48
N ALA A 1142 12.83 -0.79 0.55
CA ALA A 1142 14.25 -1.16 0.64
C ALA A 1142 14.47 -2.68 0.74
N ALA A 1143 13.71 -3.36 1.59
CA ALA A 1143 13.83 -4.82 1.78
C ALA A 1143 13.40 -5.59 0.52
N VAL A 1144 12.35 -5.13 -0.15
CA VAL A 1144 11.86 -5.75 -1.39
C VAL A 1144 12.81 -5.52 -2.54
N ALA A 1145 13.29 -4.28 -2.74
CA ALA A 1145 14.19 -3.91 -3.84
C ALA A 1145 15.45 -4.78 -3.91
N GLN A 1146 15.93 -5.27 -2.76
CA GLN A 1146 17.09 -6.13 -2.65
C GLN A 1146 16.86 -7.58 -3.14
N ARG A 1147 15.61 -8.07 -3.10
CA ARG A 1147 15.23 -9.45 -3.45
C ARG A 1147 14.45 -9.55 -4.76
N LEU A 1148 14.27 -8.45 -5.50
CA LEU A 1148 13.51 -8.43 -6.76
C LEU A 1148 14.09 -9.41 -7.79
N ASP A 1149 15.41 -9.46 -7.94
CA ASP A 1149 16.08 -10.38 -8.88
C ASP A 1149 15.77 -11.86 -8.62
N GLU A 1150 15.43 -12.25 -7.39
CA GLU A 1150 15.02 -13.61 -7.05
C GLU A 1150 13.56 -13.91 -7.44
N ALA A 1151 12.70 -12.89 -7.40
CA ALA A 1151 11.29 -13.01 -7.80
C ALA A 1151 11.11 -12.96 -9.34
N THR A 1152 12.00 -12.27 -10.05
CA THR A 1152 11.93 -12.05 -11.51
C THR A 1152 11.65 -13.32 -12.33
N PRO A 1153 12.34 -14.47 -12.12
CA PRO A 1153 12.11 -15.66 -12.94
C PRO A 1153 10.68 -16.21 -12.87
N GLN A 1154 10.03 -16.12 -11.70
CA GLN A 1154 8.65 -16.60 -11.54
C GLN A 1154 7.63 -15.59 -12.09
N LEU A 1155 7.92 -14.29 -11.97
CA LEU A 1155 7.11 -13.23 -12.60
C LEU A 1155 7.16 -13.32 -14.13
N GLU A 1156 8.34 -13.53 -14.71
CA GLU A 1156 8.51 -13.78 -16.14
C GLU A 1156 7.73 -15.01 -16.60
N LYS A 1157 7.84 -16.13 -15.86
CA LYS A 1157 7.09 -17.36 -16.15
C LYS A 1157 5.58 -17.12 -16.15
N THR A 1158 5.09 -16.35 -15.20
CA THR A 1158 3.67 -15.98 -15.11
C THR A 1158 3.24 -15.11 -16.29
N MET A 1159 4.06 -14.15 -16.69
CA MET A 1159 3.78 -13.27 -17.85
C MET A 1159 3.82 -14.00 -19.20
N LYS A 1160 4.53 -15.12 -19.33
CA LYS A 1160 4.52 -15.96 -20.56
C LYS A 1160 3.17 -16.63 -20.83
N GLY A 1161 2.30 -16.77 -19.83
CA GLY A 1161 0.95 -17.34 -19.97
C GLY A 1161 0.93 -18.86 -20.20
N ALA A 1162 -0.27 -19.41 -20.43
CA ALA A 1162 -0.48 -20.84 -20.67
C ALA A 1162 -0.14 -21.23 -22.12
N THR A 1163 0.52 -22.38 -22.32
CA THR A 1163 0.78 -22.94 -23.65
C THR A 1163 -0.51 -23.50 -24.24
N VAL A 1164 -1.02 -22.89 -25.30
CA VAL A 1164 -2.27 -23.31 -25.96
C VAL A 1164 -2.05 -24.64 -26.71
N THR A 1165 -2.72 -25.69 -26.26
CA THR A 1165 -2.83 -27.00 -26.93
C THR A 1165 -4.24 -27.23 -27.46
N LYS A 1166 -4.46 -28.28 -28.27
CA LYS A 1166 -5.80 -28.63 -28.80
C LYS A 1166 -6.85 -28.92 -27.71
N ASP A 1167 -6.39 -29.24 -26.50
CA ASP A 1167 -7.22 -29.61 -25.35
C ASP A 1167 -7.39 -28.46 -24.33
N THR A 1168 -6.86 -27.26 -24.61
CA THR A 1168 -6.95 -26.12 -23.67
C THR A 1168 -8.35 -25.52 -23.69
N VAL A 1169 -9.00 -25.52 -22.52
CA VAL A 1169 -10.35 -24.97 -22.37
C VAL A 1169 -10.30 -23.44 -22.28
N LYS A 1170 -11.32 -22.75 -22.80
CA LYS A 1170 -11.42 -21.27 -22.72
C LYS A 1170 -11.27 -20.74 -21.29
N GLN A 1171 -11.79 -21.46 -20.30
CA GLN A 1171 -11.71 -21.09 -18.88
C GLN A 1171 -10.25 -21.03 -18.38
N ASP A 1172 -9.37 -21.91 -18.86
CA ASP A 1172 -7.96 -21.92 -18.46
C ASP A 1172 -7.21 -20.72 -19.06
N LEU A 1173 -7.60 -20.27 -20.26
CA LEU A 1173 -7.08 -19.05 -20.87
C LEU A 1173 -7.51 -17.80 -20.10
N GLU A 1174 -8.79 -17.74 -19.68
CA GLU A 1174 -9.31 -16.64 -18.87
C GLU A 1174 -8.60 -16.56 -17.50
N ARG A 1175 -8.40 -17.70 -16.83
CA ARG A 1175 -7.62 -17.79 -15.57
C ARG A 1175 -6.16 -17.35 -15.74
N ALA A 1176 -5.50 -17.81 -16.80
CA ALA A 1176 -4.13 -17.42 -17.08
C ALA A 1176 -4.01 -15.90 -17.36
N ALA A 1177 -4.99 -15.32 -18.07
CA ALA A 1177 -5.03 -13.88 -18.34
C ALA A 1177 -5.26 -13.05 -17.06
N GLU A 1178 -6.14 -13.51 -16.15
CA GLU A 1178 -6.32 -12.88 -14.84
C GLU A 1178 -5.04 -12.92 -14.00
N LEU A 1179 -4.35 -14.06 -14.01
CA LEU A 1179 -3.07 -14.23 -13.32
C LEU A 1179 -1.98 -13.30 -13.89
N GLN A 1180 -1.90 -13.16 -15.23
CA GLN A 1180 -1.00 -12.22 -15.89
C GLN A 1180 -1.29 -10.76 -15.48
N ARG A 1181 -2.56 -10.34 -15.44
CA ARG A 1181 -2.92 -9.00 -14.96
C ARG A 1181 -2.56 -8.78 -13.50
N SER A 1182 -2.75 -9.80 -12.65
CA SER A 1182 -2.32 -9.74 -11.25
C SER A 1182 -0.82 -9.56 -11.12
N ALA A 1183 -0.02 -10.31 -11.90
CA ALA A 1183 1.43 -10.16 -11.94
C ALA A 1183 1.83 -8.77 -12.44
N LEU A 1184 1.19 -8.26 -13.50
CA LEU A 1184 1.46 -6.95 -14.07
C LEU A 1184 1.27 -5.82 -13.05
N ARG A 1185 0.21 -5.86 -12.25
CA ARG A 1185 -0.04 -4.90 -11.17
C ARG A 1185 1.08 -4.92 -10.12
N ALA A 1186 1.52 -6.10 -9.70
CA ALA A 1186 2.64 -6.23 -8.77
C ALA A 1186 3.92 -5.66 -9.40
N VAL A 1187 4.25 -6.02 -10.64
CA VAL A 1187 5.45 -5.54 -11.35
C VAL A 1187 5.44 -4.02 -11.53
N ALA A 1188 4.28 -3.42 -11.84
CA ALA A 1188 4.14 -1.97 -11.95
C ALA A 1188 4.49 -1.26 -10.64
N ALA A 1189 4.05 -1.78 -9.49
CA ALA A 1189 4.40 -1.23 -8.19
C ALA A 1189 5.88 -1.46 -7.84
N LEU A 1190 6.40 -2.66 -8.10
CA LEU A 1190 7.82 -3.00 -7.88
C LEU A 1190 8.77 -2.17 -8.75
N SER A 1191 8.35 -1.76 -9.95
CA SER A 1191 9.14 -0.90 -10.84
C SER A 1191 9.45 0.48 -10.25
N LYS A 1192 8.60 0.98 -9.34
CA LYS A 1192 8.79 2.27 -8.67
C LYS A 1192 9.89 2.23 -7.60
N ILE A 1193 10.26 1.04 -7.11
CA ILE A 1193 11.22 0.85 -6.01
C ILE A 1193 12.54 0.23 -6.45
N SER A 1194 12.63 -0.28 -7.69
CA SER A 1194 13.80 -1.02 -8.17
C SER A 1194 15.09 -0.20 -8.09
N ASN A 1195 15.04 1.13 -8.28
CA ASN A 1195 16.18 2.06 -8.16
C ASN A 1195 17.50 1.58 -8.82
N ARG A 1196 17.43 0.73 -9.86
CA ARG A 1196 18.58 0.06 -10.49
C ARG A 1196 19.40 -0.86 -9.58
N VAL A 1197 18.79 -1.31 -8.50
CA VAL A 1197 19.34 -2.22 -7.49
C VAL A 1197 19.27 -3.68 -7.96
N SER A 1198 18.32 -3.99 -8.86
CA SER A 1198 18.00 -5.34 -9.34
C SER A 1198 17.98 -5.37 -10.88
N PRO A 1199 19.14 -5.58 -11.52
CA PRO A 1199 19.28 -5.44 -12.98
C PRO A 1199 18.46 -6.45 -13.78
N LYS A 1200 18.22 -7.66 -13.27
CA LYS A 1200 17.38 -8.64 -13.99
C LYS A 1200 15.93 -8.18 -14.02
N PHE A 1201 15.44 -7.68 -12.88
CA PHE A 1201 14.10 -7.13 -12.80
C PHE A 1201 13.91 -5.90 -13.71
N ASP A 1202 14.89 -5.00 -13.78
CA ASP A 1202 14.82 -3.84 -14.66
C ASP A 1202 14.76 -4.23 -16.14
N MET A 1203 15.55 -5.23 -16.56
CA MET A 1203 15.48 -5.77 -17.92
C MET A 1203 14.08 -6.32 -18.23
N PHE A 1204 13.51 -7.10 -17.32
CA PHE A 1204 12.15 -7.62 -17.46
C PHE A 1204 11.10 -6.51 -17.59
N VAL A 1205 11.21 -5.43 -16.80
CA VAL A 1205 10.31 -4.27 -16.90
C VAL A 1205 10.45 -3.57 -18.26
N GLU A 1206 11.67 -3.41 -18.77
CA GLU A 1206 11.90 -2.83 -20.10
C GLU A 1206 11.33 -3.72 -21.22
N ASP A 1207 11.40 -5.03 -21.09
CA ASP A 1207 10.79 -5.97 -22.03
C ASP A 1207 9.25 -5.88 -22.00
N LEU A 1208 8.64 -5.71 -20.82
CA LEU A 1208 7.20 -5.46 -20.69
C LEU A 1208 6.77 -4.13 -21.32
N LYS A 1209 7.56 -3.06 -21.16
CA LYS A 1209 7.29 -1.76 -21.81
C LYS A 1209 7.37 -1.83 -23.33
N LYS A 1210 8.27 -2.66 -23.88
CA LYS A 1210 8.40 -2.89 -25.32
C LYS A 1210 7.28 -3.79 -25.87
N ASN A 1211 6.64 -4.59 -25.02
CA ASN A 1211 5.59 -5.50 -25.45
C ASN A 1211 4.30 -4.73 -25.83
N PRO A 1212 3.84 -4.80 -27.09
CA PRO A 1212 2.68 -4.03 -27.55
C PRO A 1212 1.37 -4.41 -26.85
N THR A 1213 1.27 -5.62 -26.29
CA THR A 1213 0.07 -6.10 -25.60
C THR A 1213 -0.09 -5.49 -24.21
N TRP A 1214 1.01 -5.34 -23.46
CA TRP A 1214 0.98 -4.94 -22.04
C TRP A 1214 1.42 -3.50 -21.79
N ASN A 1215 2.05 -2.83 -22.77
CA ASN A 1215 2.58 -1.47 -22.62
C ASN A 1215 1.53 -0.45 -22.15
N ASN A 1216 0.34 -0.45 -22.76
CA ASN A 1216 -0.72 0.50 -22.40
C ASN A 1216 -1.21 0.27 -20.97
N GLU A 1217 -1.52 -0.98 -20.60
CA GLU A 1217 -1.97 -1.33 -19.25
C GLU A 1217 -0.88 -1.07 -18.20
N PHE A 1218 0.39 -1.28 -18.55
CA PHE A 1218 1.52 -0.96 -17.66
C PHE A 1218 1.66 0.55 -17.43
N LYS A 1219 1.53 1.39 -18.47
CA LYS A 1219 1.59 2.86 -18.34
C LYS A 1219 0.48 3.39 -17.46
N ASP A 1220 -0.75 2.92 -17.69
CA ASP A 1220 -1.93 3.28 -16.88
C ASP A 1220 -1.70 2.94 -15.40
N LEU A 1221 -1.12 1.76 -15.10
CA LEU A 1221 -0.84 1.32 -13.73
C LEU A 1221 0.30 2.11 -13.06
N VAL A 1222 1.29 2.59 -13.83
CA VAL A 1222 2.39 3.41 -13.30
C VAL A 1222 1.96 4.86 -13.10
N GLY A 1223 0.93 5.33 -13.81
CA GLY A 1223 0.40 6.70 -13.77
C GLY A 1223 1.12 7.63 -14.76
N GLN A 1224 1.50 7.11 -15.93
CA GLN A 1224 2.25 7.83 -16.98
C GLN A 1224 1.43 8.07 -18.24
#